data_AF-A0AAQ3SSE9-F1
#
_entry.id   AF-A0AAQ3SSE9-F1
#
_cell.length_a   1.000
_cell.length_b   1.000
_cell.length_c   1.000
_cell.angle_alpha   90.00
_cell.angle_beta   90.00
_cell.angle_gamma   90.00
#
_symmetry.space_group_name_H-M   'P 1'
#
loop_
_entity.id
_entity.type
_entity.pdbx_description
1 polymer ?
#
loop_
_entity_poly.entity_id
_entity_poly.type
_entity_poly.pdbx_seq_one_letter_code
_entity_poly.pdbx_strand_id
1 'polypeptide(L)'
;MAATAVVFVFAFLLAAAAMAVAASPVPAIYVFGDSLADVGNNNHLPTLLRADFPHNGIDYPGGKATGRFSNGKNSVDFLAETLGLATSPPYLALTSSSNPNYVNGVNFASGGAGVSNATNKDQCISFDQQLDYFSSVSASLEQSLGPAQASAHLAKSLFAVTIGSNDIIHYAKSNPGSGDPSPQQFADTLVQTLTPQLRRLYGLGARKLVFLGTGPVGCCPSLRELSAAKACSAVANDASVRYNAGAASLLAGMAASHADLHYALFDSSAALLQYIDQPAAHGFAEAKAACCGLGDMNAKIACTPLSVYCANRTDHVFWDFYHPTETTAKKLTATAFDGSAPLIFPPAEMDPSSKTKSTTITACGLLLLCVSFSAKLVHGGLVPALYVLGDSQADVGNNNNLPLSLARADFPCNGIDYPGQQPTGRFSNGYNFVDFLATSLGLASPPAYHSVYNTTGSYSPYISTASTLLPEGQCFSFDHQIERDFFRVHSELVRQLGQPQAMAHLARSIFAVAIGGNDIIDRALLPAADAELNVEATAIVSPRQFIDSLAQTLRRQLQRLYNLGMRMLFFVGAAPIRCVPLMRELSRLAVTATATATGGCHQGANDMSAQYNTAVASLLRDMSTEHRDFQYSFFDTSTALMEYINEPEANGYDEVRAACCGLGDNNAMYRCGRVSTVCPDRTNHVFWDLVHPTKTTSRKLTSVAFDGSRPLVSPINLHVMPTGRFTPRSDNKLTTKEVAPWVATQAQRKAVSALRFSRFETTCARLIGGGRGHMLVDGAGAGAGGTCAWAIVAAAASRSVMARNRAAAVAMASKSFTAALFLATTLLLAAAATMAQAPVPARAGTIHKHMPPATANYSCTAAAMAVAASPVPAIYVFGDSLADVGNNNHLPTLLRADFPHNGIDYPGGKATGRFSNGKNSVDFLAETLGLATSPPYLALTSSSNPNYVNGVNFASGGAGVSNATNKDQCISFDQQLDYFSSVSASLAQSLGPAQASAHLAKSLFAVTIGSNDIIHYAKSNPGSGDPSPQQFADTLVQTLTPQLRRLYGLGARKLVFLGTGPVGCCPSLRELSAAKACSAVANDASVRYNAGAASLLAGMAASHADLHYALFDSSAALLQYIDQPAAHGFAEAKAACCGLGDMNAKIACTPLSVYCANRTDHVFWDFYHPTETTAKKLTATAFDGSAPLIFPVNIRQLSAI
;
A
#
# COMPACT_ATOMS: atom_id res chain seq x y z
N MET A 1 49.68 3.09 60.32
CA MET A 1 50.50 2.73 59.14
C MET A 1 49.93 1.53 58.38
N ALA A 2 49.70 0.35 58.99
CA ALA A 2 49.19 -0.83 58.27
C ALA A 2 47.90 -0.59 57.44
N ALA A 3 46.86 0.02 58.04
CA ALA A 3 45.61 0.33 57.33
C ALA A 3 45.81 1.24 56.10
N THR A 4 46.72 2.21 56.21
CA THR A 4 47.05 3.14 55.12
C THR A 4 47.71 2.42 53.93
N ALA A 5 48.57 1.43 54.21
CA ALA A 5 49.20 0.60 53.18
C ALA A 5 48.18 -0.30 52.47
N VAL A 6 47.22 -0.89 53.20
CA VAL A 6 46.16 -1.73 52.59
C VAL A 6 45.29 -0.91 51.63
N VAL A 7 44.89 0.31 52.01
CA VAL A 7 44.13 1.20 51.13
C VAL A 7 44.92 1.57 49.87
N PHE A 8 46.23 1.87 50.00
CA PHE A 8 47.08 2.13 48.84
C PHE A 8 47.23 0.91 47.93
N VAL A 9 47.42 -0.29 48.48
CA VAL A 9 47.50 -1.53 47.68
C VAL A 9 46.17 -1.83 46.98
N PHE A 10 45.02 -1.65 47.65
CA PHE A 10 43.71 -1.80 46.99
C PHE A 10 43.48 -0.77 45.89
N ALA A 11 43.86 0.49 46.11
CA ALA A 11 43.79 1.54 45.09
C ALA A 11 44.72 1.25 43.91
N PHE A 12 45.92 0.73 44.16
CA PHE A 12 46.88 0.36 43.10
C PHE A 12 46.44 -0.88 42.32
N LEU A 13 45.79 -1.85 42.98
CA LEU A 13 45.19 -3.02 42.32
C LEU A 13 43.93 -2.65 41.51
N LEU A 14 43.10 -1.72 41.99
CA LEU A 14 41.99 -1.16 41.22
C LEU A 14 42.47 -0.33 40.02
N ALA A 15 43.53 0.46 40.19
CA ALA A 15 44.17 1.17 39.08
C ALA A 15 44.81 0.20 38.07
N ALA A 16 45.48 -0.86 38.52
CA ALA A 16 46.04 -1.90 37.67
C ALA A 16 44.96 -2.69 36.92
N ALA A 17 43.84 -3.01 37.57
CA ALA A 17 42.68 -3.65 36.93
C ALA A 17 42.03 -2.72 35.88
N ALA A 18 41.90 -1.42 36.17
CA ALA A 18 41.44 -0.42 35.21
C ALA A 18 42.42 -0.20 34.04
N MET A 19 43.72 -0.45 34.24
CA MET A 19 44.76 -0.41 33.21
C MET A 19 44.98 -1.75 32.48
N ALA A 20 44.23 -2.80 32.85
CA ALA A 20 44.30 -4.13 32.25
C ALA A 20 43.12 -4.45 31.32
N VAL A 21 42.26 -3.46 31.01
CA VAL A 21 41.40 -3.53 29.82
C VAL A 21 42.32 -3.48 28.60
N ALA A 22 42.46 -4.61 27.89
CA ALA A 22 43.18 -4.64 26.63
C ALA A 22 42.52 -3.65 25.66
N ALA A 23 43.24 -2.60 25.28
CA ALA A 23 42.73 -1.59 24.36
C ALA A 23 42.39 -2.27 23.02
N SER A 24 41.16 -2.05 22.52
CA SER A 24 40.72 -2.68 21.27
C SER A 24 41.72 -2.41 20.13
N PRO A 25 42.07 -3.43 19.32
CA PRO A 25 43.06 -3.29 18.25
C PRO A 25 42.61 -2.36 17.11
N VAL A 26 41.34 -1.93 17.11
CA VAL A 26 40.75 -0.94 16.20
C VAL A 26 39.83 -0.01 17.01
N PRO A 27 39.82 1.31 16.77
CA PRO A 27 39.01 2.24 17.58
C PRO A 27 37.51 2.21 17.25
N ALA A 28 37.14 1.67 16.09
CA ALA A 28 35.76 1.57 15.60
C ALA A 28 35.63 0.48 14.52
N ILE A 29 34.39 0.04 14.28
CA ILE A 29 34.01 -0.79 13.13
C ILE A 29 32.87 -0.12 12.34
N TYR A 30 33.12 0.17 11.06
CA TYR A 30 32.13 0.67 10.12
C TYR A 30 31.65 -0.50 9.25
N VAL A 31 30.33 -0.68 9.17
CA VAL A 31 29.72 -1.89 8.61
C VAL A 31 28.83 -1.55 7.41
N PHE A 32 28.98 -2.32 6.34
CA PHE A 32 28.25 -2.17 5.08
C PHE A 32 27.77 -3.55 4.62
N GLY A 33 26.64 -3.63 3.93
CA GLY A 33 26.14 -4.90 3.41
C GLY A 33 24.64 -5.06 3.33
N ASP A 34 24.24 -6.33 3.33
CA ASP A 34 22.85 -6.80 3.23
C ASP A 34 22.25 -7.20 4.61
N SER A 35 21.18 -7.99 4.60
CA SER A 35 20.50 -8.49 5.82
C SER A 35 21.40 -9.32 6.73
N LEU A 36 22.51 -9.87 6.23
CA LEU A 36 23.51 -10.59 7.05
C LEU A 36 24.31 -9.66 7.98
N ALA A 37 24.26 -8.34 7.75
CA ALA A 37 24.84 -7.32 8.62
C ALA A 37 23.88 -6.26 9.14
N ASP A 38 22.65 -6.15 8.62
CA ASP A 38 21.67 -5.18 9.14
C ASP A 38 21.37 -5.45 10.63
N VAL A 39 21.28 -4.36 11.40
CA VAL A 39 21.03 -4.32 12.84
C VAL A 39 19.80 -3.50 13.20
N GLY A 40 19.12 -2.89 12.22
CA GLY A 40 17.92 -2.08 12.39
C GLY A 40 17.71 -0.93 11.40
N ASN A 41 18.53 -0.76 10.36
CA ASN A 41 18.33 0.34 9.39
C ASN A 41 16.99 0.20 8.67
N ASN A 42 16.61 -1.01 8.27
CA ASN A 42 15.36 -1.23 7.55
C ASN A 42 14.09 -0.93 8.35
N ASN A 43 14.17 -0.89 9.68
CA ASN A 43 13.05 -0.50 10.55
C ASN A 43 12.63 0.98 10.32
N HIS A 44 13.53 1.79 9.76
CA HIS A 44 13.29 3.19 9.40
C HIS A 44 12.85 3.38 7.94
N LEU A 45 12.63 2.29 7.20
CA LEU A 45 12.24 2.31 5.78
C LEU A 45 10.78 1.85 5.59
N PRO A 46 10.04 2.39 4.60
CA PRO A 46 8.73 1.90 4.21
C PRO A 46 8.86 0.61 3.36
N THR A 47 9.31 -0.47 4.00
CA THR A 47 9.65 -1.75 3.37
C THR A 47 9.01 -2.93 4.11
N LEU A 48 8.79 -4.02 3.36
CA LEU A 48 8.45 -5.34 3.93
C LEU A 48 9.71 -6.14 4.33
N LEU A 49 10.89 -5.72 3.85
CA LEU A 49 12.18 -6.31 4.20
C LEU A 49 12.64 -5.81 5.57
N ARG A 50 11.93 -6.17 6.64
CA ARG A 50 12.26 -5.83 8.04
C ARG A 50 12.45 -7.07 8.90
N ALA A 51 12.94 -6.85 10.12
CA ALA A 51 13.12 -7.87 11.14
C ALA A 51 12.86 -7.30 12.56
N ASP A 52 11.89 -6.39 12.66
CA ASP A 52 11.43 -5.69 13.86
C ASP A 52 10.18 -6.32 14.50
N PHE A 53 9.72 -7.44 13.94
CA PHE A 53 8.57 -8.23 14.40
C PHE A 53 8.98 -9.42 15.29
N PRO A 54 8.04 -10.04 16.03
CA PRO A 54 8.29 -11.18 16.91
C PRO A 54 9.10 -12.33 16.29
N HIS A 55 9.68 -13.16 17.18
CA HIS A 55 10.61 -14.26 16.90
C HIS A 55 12.02 -13.80 16.46
N ASN A 56 12.15 -12.79 15.59
CA ASN A 56 13.46 -12.20 15.30
C ASN A 56 14.03 -11.54 16.57
N GLY A 57 15.33 -11.68 16.83
CA GLY A 57 15.96 -11.17 18.05
C GLY A 57 15.47 -11.80 19.39
N ILE A 58 14.81 -12.95 19.37
CA ILE A 58 14.36 -13.69 20.58
C ILE A 58 15.50 -14.04 21.56
N ASP A 59 16.70 -14.32 21.06
CA ASP A 59 17.92 -14.59 21.85
C ASP A 59 18.81 -13.34 22.01
N TYR A 60 18.53 -12.27 21.26
CA TYR A 60 19.24 -10.99 21.42
C TYR A 60 19.01 -10.43 22.84
N PRO A 61 19.99 -9.77 23.49
CA PRO A 61 19.86 -9.26 24.86
C PRO A 61 18.54 -8.52 25.15
N GLY A 62 17.70 -9.12 26.01
CA GLY A 62 16.38 -8.62 26.37
C GLY A 62 15.20 -9.18 25.56
N GLY A 63 15.44 -10.12 24.63
CA GLY A 63 14.42 -10.80 23.82
C GLY A 63 13.70 -9.87 22.84
N LYS A 64 14.44 -8.92 22.25
CA LYS A 64 13.87 -7.85 21.40
C LYS A 64 14.33 -7.97 19.96
N ALA A 65 13.36 -8.02 19.05
CA ALA A 65 13.57 -7.77 17.63
C ALA A 65 14.15 -6.38 17.42
N THR A 66 15.39 -6.29 16.91
CA THR A 66 16.02 -4.99 16.61
C THR A 66 16.06 -4.67 15.12
N GLY A 67 15.54 -5.53 14.24
CA GLY A 67 15.84 -5.45 12.80
C GLY A 67 17.04 -6.29 12.34
N ARG A 68 17.57 -7.16 13.21
CA ARG A 68 18.54 -8.21 12.84
C ARG A 68 17.79 -9.39 12.23
N PHE A 69 18.20 -9.83 11.04
CA PHE A 69 17.62 -10.99 10.34
C PHE A 69 18.14 -12.32 10.92
N SER A 70 17.90 -12.55 12.20
CA SER A 70 18.27 -13.77 12.92
C SER A 70 17.48 -13.89 14.23
N ASN A 71 17.59 -15.02 14.93
CA ASN A 71 17.10 -15.15 16.30
C ASN A 71 17.88 -14.29 17.30
N GLY A 72 19.10 -13.86 16.98
CA GLY A 72 19.93 -13.05 17.89
C GLY A 72 20.89 -12.14 17.13
N LYS A 73 22.14 -12.10 17.58
CA LYS A 73 23.25 -11.41 16.92
C LYS A 73 23.58 -12.00 15.54
N ASN A 74 24.02 -11.14 14.64
CA ASN A 74 24.55 -11.51 13.34
C ASN A 74 26.10 -11.61 13.37
N SER A 75 26.74 -11.91 12.24
CA SER A 75 28.20 -12.14 12.21
C SER A 75 29.03 -10.88 12.51
N VAL A 76 28.53 -9.69 12.14
CA VAL A 76 29.24 -8.42 12.39
C VAL A 76 29.12 -7.95 13.84
N ASP A 77 28.05 -8.33 14.55
CA ASP A 77 27.96 -8.17 16.01
C ASP A 77 29.06 -8.96 16.72
N PHE A 78 29.19 -10.25 16.41
CA PHE A 78 30.22 -11.10 17.00
C PHE A 78 31.63 -10.63 16.62
N LEU A 79 31.82 -10.06 15.42
CA LEU A 79 33.10 -9.48 15.02
C LEU A 79 33.45 -8.27 15.89
N ALA A 80 32.49 -7.39 16.17
CA ALA A 80 32.68 -6.27 17.10
C ALA A 80 33.02 -6.77 18.52
N GLU A 81 32.26 -7.74 19.05
CA GLU A 81 32.50 -8.29 20.40
C GLU A 81 33.85 -9.00 20.53
N THR A 82 34.29 -9.73 19.50
CA THR A 82 35.60 -10.41 19.49
C THR A 82 36.77 -9.40 19.43
N LEU A 83 36.53 -8.19 18.90
CA LEU A 83 37.47 -7.06 18.94
C LEU A 83 37.39 -6.25 20.25
N GLY A 84 36.50 -6.59 21.19
CA GLY A 84 36.25 -5.81 22.40
C GLY A 84 35.50 -4.49 22.17
N LEU A 85 34.77 -4.37 21.05
CA LEU A 85 33.91 -3.23 20.72
C LEU A 85 32.43 -3.53 21.02
N ALA A 86 31.65 -2.46 21.18
CA ALA A 86 30.19 -2.54 21.14
C ALA A 86 29.69 -2.73 19.70
N THR A 87 28.52 -3.35 19.52
CA THR A 87 27.88 -3.50 18.20
C THR A 87 27.55 -2.14 17.59
N SER A 88 28.04 -1.85 16.39
CA SER A 88 27.80 -0.55 15.73
C SER A 88 26.30 -0.31 15.46
N PRO A 89 25.74 0.85 15.87
CA PRO A 89 24.31 1.13 15.75
C PRO A 89 23.91 1.43 14.28
N PRO A 90 22.62 1.25 13.93
CA PRO A 90 22.12 1.57 12.59
C PRO A 90 22.15 3.09 12.33
N TYR A 91 22.69 3.48 11.18
CA TYR A 91 22.83 4.87 10.75
C TYR A 91 21.53 5.69 10.84
N LEU A 92 20.40 5.14 10.39
CA LEU A 92 19.13 5.89 10.37
C LEU A 92 18.56 6.18 11.78
N ALA A 93 18.91 5.35 12.78
CA ALA A 93 18.61 5.65 14.17
C ALA A 93 19.49 6.81 14.69
N LEU A 94 20.78 6.83 14.31
CA LEU A 94 21.68 7.93 14.69
C LEU A 94 21.25 9.27 14.07
N THR A 95 20.81 9.31 12.80
CA THR A 95 20.36 10.57 12.16
C THR A 95 19.11 11.17 12.80
N SER A 96 18.42 10.44 13.67
CA SER A 96 17.30 10.93 14.48
C SER A 96 17.74 11.57 15.81
N SER A 97 19.03 11.52 16.16
CA SER A 97 19.61 12.13 17.37
C SER A 97 19.98 13.60 17.14
N SER A 98 19.82 14.44 18.17
CA SER A 98 20.32 15.81 18.17
C SER A 98 21.84 15.91 18.32
N ASN A 99 22.52 14.83 18.68
CA ASN A 99 23.99 14.72 18.72
C ASN A 99 24.43 13.27 18.44
N PRO A 100 24.58 12.86 17.17
CA PRO A 100 24.98 11.50 16.81
C PRO A 100 26.47 11.25 17.04
N ASN A 101 26.82 10.18 17.75
CA ASN A 101 28.21 9.74 17.90
C ASN A 101 28.57 8.74 16.78
N TYR A 102 29.38 9.19 15.81
CA TYR A 102 29.93 8.34 14.75
C TYR A 102 31.36 7.82 15.03
N VAL A 103 32.00 8.26 16.11
CA VAL A 103 33.42 7.97 16.40
C VAL A 103 33.62 6.49 16.76
N ASN A 104 32.63 5.85 17.40
CA ASN A 104 32.73 4.47 17.86
C ASN A 104 32.38 3.42 16.78
N GLY A 105 32.01 3.84 15.57
CA GLY A 105 31.53 2.97 14.50
C GLY A 105 30.05 3.19 14.18
N VAL A 106 29.66 2.82 12.95
CA VAL A 106 28.30 2.98 12.41
C VAL A 106 27.99 1.80 11.49
N ASN A 107 26.76 1.30 11.53
CA ASN A 107 26.29 0.28 10.62
C ASN A 107 25.35 0.88 9.56
N PHE A 108 25.74 0.77 8.30
CA PHE A 108 25.00 1.22 7.12
C PHE A 108 24.30 0.06 6.38
N ALA A 109 24.58 -1.21 6.74
CA ALA A 109 24.01 -2.38 6.11
C ALA A 109 22.47 -2.40 6.18
N SER A 110 21.83 -2.97 5.17
CA SER A 110 20.39 -2.86 4.96
C SER A 110 19.81 -4.15 4.38
N GLY A 111 18.76 -4.67 5.02
CA GLY A 111 18.07 -5.88 4.57
C GLY A 111 17.66 -5.83 3.11
N GLY A 112 18.10 -6.83 2.33
CA GLY A 112 17.84 -6.90 0.89
C GLY A 112 18.84 -6.18 -0.02
N ALA A 113 19.80 -5.41 0.50
CA ALA A 113 20.79 -4.73 -0.35
C ALA A 113 21.60 -5.72 -1.22
N GLY A 114 22.00 -5.26 -2.40
CA GLY A 114 22.90 -5.98 -3.30
C GLY A 114 24.04 -5.09 -3.79
N VAL A 115 25.00 -5.71 -4.47
CA VAL A 115 26.11 -4.99 -5.13
C VAL A 115 25.54 -4.12 -6.26
N SER A 116 24.56 -4.64 -6.98
CA SER A 116 23.79 -3.86 -7.95
C SER A 116 22.77 -2.97 -7.25
N ASN A 117 22.78 -1.67 -7.58
CA ASN A 117 21.77 -0.72 -7.10
C ASN A 117 20.34 -1.01 -7.66
N ALA A 118 20.18 -2.01 -8.53
CA ALA A 118 18.87 -2.52 -8.97
C ALA A 118 18.32 -3.62 -8.03
N THR A 119 19.17 -4.32 -7.29
CA THR A 119 18.80 -5.46 -6.43
C THR A 119 17.93 -4.96 -5.27
N ASN A 120 16.68 -5.45 -5.21
CA ASN A 120 15.64 -4.99 -4.27
C ASN A 120 15.51 -3.46 -4.19
N LYS A 121 15.67 -2.79 -5.34
CA LYS A 121 15.66 -1.33 -5.47
C LYS A 121 14.45 -0.68 -4.79
N ASP A 122 14.74 0.41 -4.08
CA ASP A 122 13.78 1.22 -3.32
C ASP A 122 13.04 0.43 -2.20
N GLN A 123 13.58 -0.72 -1.76
CA GLN A 123 13.17 -1.46 -0.54
C GLN A 123 14.31 -1.61 0.49
N CYS A 124 15.51 -1.15 0.15
CA CYS A 124 16.74 -1.20 0.94
C CYS A 124 17.59 0.06 0.67
N ILE A 125 18.61 0.29 1.50
CA ILE A 125 19.71 1.23 1.25
C ILE A 125 20.74 0.51 0.37
N SER A 126 20.85 0.89 -0.90
CA SER A 126 21.78 0.25 -1.83
C SER A 126 23.24 0.52 -1.47
N PHE A 127 24.19 -0.30 -1.92
CA PHE A 127 25.59 -0.18 -1.48
C PHE A 127 26.20 1.20 -1.74
N ASP A 128 25.89 1.84 -2.88
CA ASP A 128 26.33 3.22 -3.12
C ASP A 128 25.67 4.26 -2.20
N GLN A 129 24.41 4.06 -1.78
CA GLN A 129 23.77 4.91 -0.77
C GLN A 129 24.40 4.71 0.62
N GLN A 130 24.85 3.49 0.95
CA GLN A 130 25.62 3.23 2.17
C GLN A 130 26.97 3.97 2.13
N LEU A 131 27.60 4.08 0.95
CA LEU A 131 28.81 4.88 0.73
C LEU A 131 28.53 6.40 0.73
N ASP A 132 27.36 6.86 0.30
CA ASP A 132 26.92 8.27 0.44
C ASP A 132 26.72 8.65 1.91
N TYR A 133 26.08 7.78 2.69
CA TYR A 133 25.89 7.94 4.13
C TYR A 133 27.22 7.91 4.87
N PHE A 134 28.13 6.99 4.53
CA PHE A 134 29.48 7.01 5.09
C PHE A 134 30.29 8.24 4.68
N SER A 135 30.14 8.76 3.46
CA SER A 135 30.76 10.03 3.05
C SER A 135 30.27 11.20 3.91
N SER A 136 29.00 11.19 4.31
CA SER A 136 28.40 12.20 5.20
C SER A 136 28.90 12.05 6.65
N VAL A 137 29.07 10.81 7.12
CA VAL A 137 29.70 10.50 8.41
C VAL A 137 31.18 10.90 8.42
N SER A 138 31.93 10.65 7.35
CA SER A 138 33.34 11.04 7.23
C SER A 138 33.52 12.55 7.34
N ALA A 139 32.71 13.34 6.63
CA ALA A 139 32.70 14.80 6.76
C ALA A 139 32.33 15.26 8.19
N SER A 140 31.41 14.55 8.86
CA SER A 140 31.04 14.83 10.27
C SER A 140 32.19 14.51 11.25
N LEU A 141 33.00 13.48 10.97
CA LEU A 141 34.21 13.15 11.72
C LEU A 141 35.32 14.19 11.49
N GLU A 142 35.51 14.65 10.24
CA GLU A 142 36.45 15.75 9.95
C GLU A 142 36.05 17.05 10.64
N GLN A 143 34.75 17.36 10.72
CA GLN A 143 34.26 18.56 11.41
C GLN A 143 34.41 18.48 12.94
N SER A 144 34.32 17.28 13.54
CA SER A 144 34.34 17.09 15.00
C SER A 144 35.72 16.79 15.58
N LEU A 145 36.59 16.09 14.84
CA LEU A 145 37.95 15.72 15.26
C LEU A 145 39.04 16.58 14.59
N GLY A 146 38.71 17.25 13.49
CA GLY A 146 39.67 17.86 12.57
C GLY A 146 40.22 16.86 11.54
N PRO A 147 40.50 17.26 10.28
CA PRO A 147 40.79 16.32 9.19
C PRO A 147 41.93 15.33 9.46
N ALA A 148 43.02 15.78 10.09
CA ALA A 148 44.16 14.90 10.41
C ALA A 148 43.82 13.82 11.45
N GLN A 149 42.96 14.13 12.43
CA GLN A 149 42.54 13.15 13.43
C GLN A 149 41.48 12.21 12.87
N ALA A 150 40.53 12.72 12.10
CA ALA A 150 39.52 11.92 11.40
C ALA A 150 40.16 10.91 10.44
N SER A 151 41.11 11.36 9.60
CA SER A 151 41.88 10.49 8.70
C SER A 151 42.66 9.42 9.47
N ALA A 152 43.35 9.80 10.56
CA ALA A 152 44.08 8.85 11.41
C ALA A 152 43.18 7.88 12.20
N HIS A 153 41.93 8.26 12.47
CA HIS A 153 40.92 7.41 13.09
C HIS A 153 40.36 6.38 12.09
N LEU A 154 39.92 6.84 10.92
CA LEU A 154 39.40 5.98 9.85
C LEU A 154 40.46 4.98 9.37
N ALA A 155 41.71 5.41 9.16
CA ALA A 155 42.81 4.52 8.78
C ALA A 155 43.16 3.46 9.84
N LYS A 156 42.80 3.68 11.11
CA LYS A 156 42.96 2.68 12.20
C LYS A 156 41.74 1.79 12.39
N SER A 157 40.56 2.24 11.97
CA SER A 157 39.27 1.57 12.11
C SER A 157 39.12 0.37 11.17
N LEU A 158 38.19 -0.53 11.48
CA LEU A 158 37.85 -1.69 10.65
C LEU A 158 36.63 -1.41 9.78
N PHE A 159 36.62 -1.95 8.57
CA PHE A 159 35.54 -1.84 7.60
C PHE A 159 35.02 -3.23 7.23
N ALA A 160 33.85 -3.59 7.73
CA ALA A 160 33.23 -4.89 7.44
C ALA A 160 32.24 -4.76 6.27
N VAL A 161 32.34 -5.68 5.31
CA VAL A 161 31.47 -5.73 4.11
C VAL A 161 30.91 -7.15 3.96
N THR A 162 29.59 -7.29 3.83
CA THR A 162 28.91 -8.56 3.48
C THR A 162 27.80 -8.29 2.48
N ILE A 163 28.00 -8.63 1.20
CA ILE A 163 27.05 -8.29 0.14
C ILE A 163 27.21 -9.22 -1.06
N GLY A 164 26.22 -9.24 -1.96
CA GLY A 164 26.15 -10.13 -3.13
C GLY A 164 25.11 -11.23 -3.01
N SER A 165 24.69 -11.56 -1.78
CA SER A 165 23.75 -12.66 -1.49
C SER A 165 22.41 -12.45 -2.20
N ASN A 166 21.86 -11.23 -2.14
CA ASN A 166 20.60 -10.90 -2.80
C ASN A 166 20.72 -10.95 -4.33
N ASP A 167 21.83 -10.46 -4.90
CA ASP A 167 22.06 -10.50 -6.35
C ASP A 167 22.08 -11.96 -6.86
N ILE A 168 22.71 -12.87 -6.11
CA ILE A 168 22.74 -14.32 -6.40
C ILE A 168 21.35 -14.96 -6.22
N ILE A 169 20.56 -14.57 -5.21
CA ILE A 169 19.17 -15.04 -5.02
C ILE A 169 18.29 -14.64 -6.20
N HIS A 170 18.43 -13.42 -6.71
CA HIS A 170 17.71 -12.94 -7.90
C HIS A 170 18.14 -13.74 -9.14
N TYR A 171 19.45 -13.83 -9.41
CA TYR A 171 20.01 -14.64 -10.51
C TYR A 171 19.52 -16.09 -10.49
N ALA A 172 19.52 -16.74 -9.33
CA ALA A 172 19.10 -18.13 -9.15
C ALA A 172 17.60 -18.37 -9.37
N LYS A 173 16.75 -17.35 -9.22
CA LYS A 173 15.30 -17.43 -9.44
C LYS A 173 14.89 -17.04 -10.86
N SER A 174 15.69 -16.22 -11.53
CA SER A 174 15.43 -15.76 -12.90
C SER A 174 15.95 -16.70 -13.99
N ASN A 175 16.74 -17.73 -13.66
CA ASN A 175 17.47 -18.57 -14.60
C ASN A 175 16.94 -20.03 -14.67
N PRO A 176 16.02 -20.34 -15.61
CA PRO A 176 15.54 -21.70 -15.86
C PRO A 176 16.08 -22.33 -17.16
N GLY A 177 16.96 -21.68 -17.93
CA GLY A 177 17.23 -22.12 -19.30
C GLY A 177 18.52 -21.60 -19.98
N SER A 178 18.81 -22.17 -21.14
CA SER A 178 20.08 -22.04 -21.87
C SER A 178 20.26 -20.73 -22.66
N GLY A 179 19.80 -19.61 -22.11
CA GLY A 179 20.02 -18.26 -22.65
C GLY A 179 20.60 -17.27 -21.64
N ASP A 180 20.57 -17.60 -20.35
CA ASP A 180 21.04 -16.75 -19.25
C ASP A 180 22.57 -16.73 -19.13
N PRO A 181 23.18 -15.66 -18.56
CA PRO A 181 24.62 -15.63 -18.30
C PRO A 181 25.02 -16.79 -17.38
N SER A 182 26.13 -17.45 -17.71
CA SER A 182 26.72 -18.48 -16.86
C SER A 182 27.10 -17.92 -15.47
N PRO A 183 27.24 -18.75 -14.43
CA PRO A 183 27.63 -18.29 -13.09
C PRO A 183 28.94 -17.50 -13.07
N GLN A 184 29.85 -17.78 -14.01
CA GLN A 184 31.07 -17.00 -14.21
C GLN A 184 30.77 -15.60 -14.76
N GLN A 185 30.04 -15.49 -15.87
CA GLN A 185 29.68 -14.19 -16.46
C GLN A 185 28.86 -13.32 -15.50
N PHE A 186 27.99 -13.93 -14.70
CA PHE A 186 27.27 -13.26 -13.62
C PHE A 186 28.23 -12.74 -12.54
N ALA A 187 29.10 -13.60 -11.99
CA ALA A 187 30.08 -13.24 -10.98
C ALA A 187 31.06 -12.14 -11.47
N ASP A 188 31.55 -12.25 -12.71
CA ASP A 188 32.43 -11.27 -13.34
C ASP A 188 31.75 -9.89 -13.42
N THR A 189 30.47 -9.85 -13.81
CA THR A 189 29.66 -8.62 -13.88
C THR A 189 29.45 -8.01 -12.49
N LEU A 190 29.21 -8.85 -11.49
CA LEU A 190 29.01 -8.41 -10.11
C LEU A 190 30.31 -7.86 -9.50
N VAL A 191 31.46 -8.48 -9.78
CA VAL A 191 32.79 -8.01 -9.34
C VAL A 191 33.21 -6.74 -10.09
N GLN A 192 32.87 -6.59 -11.37
CA GLN A 192 33.03 -5.32 -12.11
C GLN A 192 32.24 -4.17 -11.46
N THR A 193 31.05 -4.44 -10.93
CA THR A 193 30.22 -3.46 -10.20
C THR A 193 30.79 -3.14 -8.82
N LEU A 194 31.28 -4.17 -8.10
CA LEU A 194 31.93 -4.03 -6.78
C LEU A 194 33.25 -3.23 -6.84
N THR A 195 33.97 -3.32 -7.95
CA THR A 195 35.29 -2.69 -8.16
C THR A 195 35.33 -1.18 -7.87
N PRO A 196 34.50 -0.32 -8.51
CA PRO A 196 34.46 1.11 -8.19
C PRO A 196 33.95 1.39 -6.77
N GLN A 197 33.03 0.57 -6.25
CA GLN A 197 32.43 0.77 -4.92
C GLN A 197 33.45 0.55 -3.79
N LEU A 198 34.26 -0.52 -3.84
CA LEU A 198 35.34 -0.74 -2.87
C LEU A 198 36.48 0.29 -3.02
N ARG A 199 36.80 0.71 -4.25
CA ARG A 199 37.74 1.83 -4.49
C ARG A 199 37.23 3.14 -3.89
N ARG A 200 35.91 3.40 -3.95
CA ARG A 200 35.27 4.55 -3.31
C ARG A 200 35.38 4.46 -1.78
N LEU A 201 35.13 3.30 -1.18
CA LEU A 201 35.28 3.09 0.27
C LEU A 201 36.73 3.32 0.74
N TYR A 202 37.72 2.82 -0.01
CA TYR A 202 39.13 3.13 0.21
C TYR A 202 39.43 4.64 0.07
N GLY A 203 38.84 5.30 -0.93
CA GLY A 203 38.94 6.75 -1.13
C GLY A 203 38.38 7.58 0.03
N LEU A 204 37.34 7.07 0.70
CA LEU A 204 36.75 7.65 1.93
C LEU A 204 37.53 7.29 3.21
N GLY A 205 38.76 6.77 3.09
CA GLY A 205 39.68 6.58 4.22
C GLY A 205 39.77 5.15 4.78
N ALA A 206 39.07 4.17 4.20
CA ALA A 206 39.17 2.78 4.66
C ALA A 206 40.57 2.19 4.39
N ARG A 207 41.18 1.57 5.41
CA ARG A 207 42.53 0.95 5.32
C ARG A 207 42.64 -0.46 5.91
N LYS A 208 41.65 -0.90 6.69
CA LYS A 208 41.53 -2.29 7.17
C LYS A 208 40.16 -2.81 6.78
N LEU A 209 40.08 -3.72 5.81
CA LEU A 209 38.81 -4.19 5.26
C LEU A 209 38.62 -5.70 5.49
N VAL A 210 37.47 -6.09 6.06
CA VAL A 210 37.05 -7.48 6.19
C VAL A 210 35.89 -7.72 5.24
N PHE A 211 36.10 -8.55 4.23
CA PHE A 211 35.07 -8.95 3.29
C PHE A 211 34.55 -10.33 3.69
N LEU A 212 33.33 -10.40 4.19
CA LEU A 212 32.64 -11.66 4.41
C LEU A 212 32.01 -12.04 3.06
N GLY A 213 32.54 -13.09 2.43
CA GLY A 213 32.01 -13.62 1.18
C GLY A 213 30.60 -14.16 1.35
N THR A 214 29.88 -14.36 0.25
CA THR A 214 28.53 -14.92 0.28
C THR A 214 28.57 -16.38 0.75
N GLY A 215 27.56 -16.79 1.52
CA GLY A 215 27.32 -18.21 1.84
C GLY A 215 26.89 -19.02 0.60
N PRO A 216 26.66 -20.34 0.73
CA PRO A 216 26.19 -21.19 -0.36
C PRO A 216 24.71 -20.92 -0.59
N VAL A 217 24.40 -19.84 -1.31
CA VAL A 217 23.05 -19.28 -1.46
C VAL A 217 22.03 -20.32 -1.94
N GLY A 218 22.45 -21.23 -2.83
CA GLY A 218 21.61 -22.31 -3.33
C GLY A 218 21.16 -23.31 -2.27
N CYS A 219 21.82 -23.38 -1.11
CA CYS A 219 21.43 -24.22 0.02
C CYS A 219 20.49 -23.53 1.03
N CYS A 220 20.14 -22.25 0.85
CA CYS A 220 19.14 -21.58 1.68
C CYS A 220 17.77 -22.27 1.56
N PRO A 221 16.97 -22.38 2.64
CA PRO A 221 15.72 -23.15 2.62
C PRO A 221 14.73 -22.70 1.52
N SER A 222 14.64 -21.40 1.23
CA SER A 222 13.81 -20.84 0.15
C SER A 222 14.19 -21.27 -1.26
N LEU A 223 15.47 -21.56 -1.55
CA LEU A 223 15.90 -22.09 -2.86
C LEU A 223 15.82 -23.61 -2.90
N ARG A 224 16.03 -24.29 -1.76
CA ARG A 224 15.70 -25.71 -1.62
C ARG A 224 14.22 -25.98 -1.85
N GLU A 225 13.32 -25.08 -1.43
CA GLU A 225 11.87 -25.24 -1.58
C GLU A 225 11.41 -25.28 -3.04
N LEU A 226 12.17 -24.66 -3.96
CA LEU A 226 11.95 -24.75 -5.40
C LEU A 226 12.32 -26.13 -5.98
N SER A 227 13.09 -26.94 -5.25
CA SER A 227 13.48 -28.30 -5.64
C SER A 227 12.49 -29.32 -5.08
N ALA A 228 11.90 -30.16 -5.95
CA ALA A 228 11.09 -31.29 -5.51
C ALA A 228 11.85 -32.29 -4.60
N ALA A 229 13.19 -32.30 -4.67
CA ALA A 229 14.06 -33.11 -3.82
C ALA A 229 14.64 -32.35 -2.61
N LYS A 230 14.24 -31.09 -2.39
CA LYS A 230 14.78 -30.16 -1.37
C LYS A 230 16.32 -30.01 -1.41
N ALA A 231 16.91 -30.25 -2.57
CA ALA A 231 18.34 -30.16 -2.83
C ALA A 231 18.80 -28.70 -3.00
N CYS A 232 20.10 -28.44 -2.84
CA CYS A 232 20.65 -27.11 -3.10
C CYS A 232 20.66 -26.79 -4.61
N SER A 233 20.45 -25.52 -4.97
CA SER A 233 20.72 -25.04 -6.34
C SER A 233 22.23 -25.00 -6.61
N ALA A 234 22.72 -25.91 -7.45
CA ALA A 234 24.11 -25.95 -7.87
C ALA A 234 24.54 -24.66 -8.60
N VAL A 235 23.66 -24.09 -9.43
CA VAL A 235 23.90 -22.85 -10.17
C VAL A 235 24.14 -21.66 -9.23
N ALA A 236 23.35 -21.56 -8.15
CA ALA A 236 23.49 -20.50 -7.16
C ALA A 236 24.75 -20.68 -6.29
N ASN A 237 25.10 -21.92 -5.94
CA ASN A 237 26.33 -22.20 -5.19
C ASN A 237 27.59 -21.92 -6.04
N ASP A 238 27.59 -22.31 -7.31
CA ASP A 238 28.68 -22.03 -8.25
C ASP A 238 28.86 -20.51 -8.47
N ALA A 239 27.76 -19.75 -8.55
CA ALA A 239 27.80 -18.29 -8.58
C ALA A 239 28.39 -17.69 -7.28
N SER A 240 28.03 -18.24 -6.11
CA SER A 240 28.57 -17.81 -4.81
C SER A 240 30.09 -18.02 -4.72
N VAL A 241 30.58 -19.20 -5.11
CA VAL A 241 32.02 -19.53 -5.12
C VAL A 241 32.79 -18.64 -6.09
N ARG A 242 32.28 -18.43 -7.32
CA ARG A 242 32.93 -17.57 -8.32
C ARG A 242 32.95 -16.11 -7.90
N TYR A 243 31.88 -15.61 -7.29
CA TYR A 243 31.83 -14.26 -6.75
C TYR A 243 32.86 -14.07 -5.63
N ASN A 244 32.95 -15.01 -4.67
CA ASN A 244 33.94 -14.94 -3.58
C ASN A 244 35.39 -14.96 -4.12
N ALA A 245 35.69 -15.79 -5.12
CA ALA A 245 37.01 -15.83 -5.77
C ALA A 245 37.35 -14.55 -6.56
N GLY A 246 36.36 -13.96 -7.24
CA GLY A 246 36.52 -12.68 -7.94
C GLY A 246 36.68 -11.50 -6.98
N ALA A 247 35.95 -11.48 -5.87
CA ALA A 247 36.12 -10.49 -4.80
C ALA A 247 37.52 -10.60 -4.13
N ALA A 248 38.02 -11.82 -3.91
CA ALA A 248 39.39 -12.03 -3.42
C ALA A 248 40.45 -11.48 -4.40
N SER A 249 40.25 -11.72 -5.70
CA SER A 249 41.12 -11.23 -6.77
C SER A 249 41.12 -9.69 -6.87
N LEU A 250 39.94 -9.07 -6.72
CA LEU A 250 39.77 -7.61 -6.65
C LEU A 250 40.53 -7.01 -5.45
N LEU A 251 40.36 -7.58 -4.26
CA LEU A 251 41.03 -7.11 -3.04
C LEU A 251 42.55 -7.26 -3.13
N ALA A 252 43.05 -8.38 -3.65
CA ALA A 252 44.48 -8.58 -3.91
C ALA A 252 45.04 -7.52 -4.87
N GLY A 253 44.34 -7.25 -5.98
CA GLY A 253 44.73 -6.19 -6.92
C GLY A 253 44.66 -4.78 -6.32
N MET A 254 43.71 -4.52 -5.42
CA MET A 254 43.62 -3.25 -4.70
C MET A 254 44.78 -3.07 -3.71
N ALA A 255 45.16 -4.10 -2.96
CA ALA A 255 46.29 -4.04 -2.02
C ALA A 255 47.65 -3.97 -2.74
N ALA A 256 47.82 -4.68 -3.86
CA ALA A 256 49.00 -4.54 -4.73
C ALA A 256 49.14 -3.11 -5.29
N SER A 257 48.03 -2.37 -5.42
CA SER A 257 48.01 -0.97 -5.85
C SER A 257 48.15 0.05 -4.69
N HIS A 258 47.92 -0.37 -3.44
CA HIS A 258 47.86 0.50 -2.26
C HIS A 258 48.46 -0.21 -1.05
N ALA A 259 49.74 0.03 -0.77
CA ALA A 259 50.50 -0.66 0.27
C ALA A 259 50.01 -0.39 1.72
N ASP A 260 49.12 0.57 1.92
CA ASP A 260 48.44 0.90 3.16
C ASP A 260 47.04 0.27 3.29
N LEU A 261 46.55 -0.46 2.27
CA LEU A 261 45.33 -1.27 2.36
C LEU A 261 45.64 -2.68 2.87
N HIS A 262 45.24 -2.94 4.11
CA HIS A 262 45.16 -4.29 4.67
C HIS A 262 43.76 -4.86 4.47
N TYR A 263 43.66 -6.13 4.06
CA TYR A 263 42.37 -6.81 3.93
C TYR A 263 42.41 -8.26 4.42
N ALA A 264 41.23 -8.79 4.74
CA ALA A 264 40.95 -10.21 4.86
C ALA A 264 39.66 -10.52 4.09
N LEU A 265 39.59 -11.70 3.46
CA LEU A 265 38.34 -12.24 2.91
C LEU A 265 38.06 -13.58 3.57
N PHE A 266 36.83 -13.77 4.05
CA PHE A 266 36.34 -15.02 4.61
C PHE A 266 35.39 -15.70 3.61
N ASP A 267 35.70 -16.93 3.20
CA ASP A 267 34.81 -17.70 2.33
C ASP A 267 33.69 -18.38 3.13
N SER A 268 32.62 -17.63 3.36
CA SER A 268 31.40 -18.13 3.99
C SER A 268 30.75 -19.28 3.21
N SER A 269 31.03 -19.46 1.91
CA SER A 269 30.52 -20.60 1.14
C SER A 269 31.18 -21.90 1.60
N ALA A 270 32.51 -21.97 1.60
CA ALA A 270 33.24 -23.14 2.08
C ALA A 270 32.96 -23.44 3.57
N ALA A 271 32.88 -22.43 4.43
CA ALA A 271 32.65 -22.62 5.86
C ALA A 271 31.22 -23.11 6.16
N LEU A 272 30.19 -22.50 5.56
CA LEU A 272 28.80 -22.86 5.86
C LEU A 272 28.38 -24.17 5.19
N LEU A 273 29.02 -24.59 4.08
CA LEU A 273 28.84 -25.94 3.52
C LEU A 273 29.26 -27.04 4.49
N GLN A 274 30.34 -26.87 5.27
CA GLN A 274 30.74 -27.87 6.29
C GLN A 274 29.63 -28.10 7.32
N TYR A 275 28.94 -27.03 7.74
CA TYR A 275 27.83 -27.12 8.69
C TYR A 275 26.56 -27.72 8.07
N ILE A 276 26.43 -27.70 6.74
CA ILE A 276 25.30 -28.25 5.98
C ILE A 276 25.50 -29.73 5.63
N ASP A 277 26.72 -30.11 5.28
CA ASP A 277 27.08 -31.48 4.87
C ASP A 277 27.46 -32.37 6.05
N GLN A 278 27.96 -31.80 7.16
CA GLN A 278 28.34 -32.52 8.38
C GLN A 278 27.73 -31.89 9.66
N PRO A 279 26.40 -31.61 9.71
CA PRO A 279 25.78 -30.82 10.79
C PRO A 279 26.09 -31.36 12.19
N ALA A 280 25.98 -32.67 12.40
CA ALA A 280 26.25 -33.30 13.69
C ALA A 280 27.68 -33.11 14.18
N ALA A 281 28.68 -33.07 13.28
CA ALA A 281 30.08 -32.82 13.65
C ALA A 281 30.32 -31.37 14.13
N HIS A 282 29.49 -30.44 13.66
CA HIS A 282 29.51 -29.03 14.06
C HIS A 282 28.47 -28.67 15.14
N GLY A 283 27.72 -29.65 15.65
CA GLY A 283 26.73 -29.47 16.73
C GLY A 283 25.37 -28.95 16.28
N PHE A 284 24.97 -29.23 15.03
CA PHE A 284 23.63 -28.97 14.50
C PHE A 284 22.86 -30.29 14.29
N ALA A 285 21.53 -30.26 14.41
CA ALA A 285 20.64 -31.36 14.05
C ALA A 285 19.89 -31.10 12.74
N GLU A 286 19.63 -29.84 12.39
CA GLU A 286 18.90 -29.43 11.18
C GLU A 286 19.69 -28.38 10.37
N ALA A 287 19.78 -28.60 9.05
CA ALA A 287 20.64 -27.81 8.15
C ALA A 287 20.07 -27.64 6.72
N LYS A 288 18.79 -27.95 6.53
CA LYS A 288 18.03 -27.83 5.28
C LYS A 288 16.76 -27.00 5.48
N ALA A 289 16.07 -27.20 6.59
CA ALA A 289 14.89 -26.42 6.97
C ALA A 289 15.25 -25.15 7.76
N ALA A 290 14.36 -24.17 7.73
CA ALA A 290 14.42 -22.98 8.57
C ALA A 290 13.86 -23.27 9.97
N CYS A 291 14.44 -22.67 11.00
CA CYS A 291 13.89 -22.74 12.35
C CYS A 291 12.52 -22.03 12.46
N CYS A 292 12.39 -20.83 11.88
CA CYS A 292 11.19 -19.98 11.90
C CYS A 292 10.66 -19.71 10.49
N GLY A 293 9.33 -19.82 10.33
CA GLY A 293 8.62 -19.49 9.10
C GLY A 293 7.31 -20.25 9.01
N LEU A 294 6.76 -20.36 7.79
CA LEU A 294 5.54 -21.14 7.54
C LEU A 294 5.63 -21.99 6.27
N GLY A 295 4.87 -23.09 6.31
CA GLY A 295 4.78 -24.06 5.23
C GLY A 295 5.92 -25.06 5.22
N ASP A 296 6.13 -25.68 4.07
CA ASP A 296 7.11 -26.76 3.89
C ASP A 296 8.54 -26.23 4.14
N MET A 297 9.35 -27.00 4.87
CA MET A 297 10.66 -26.59 5.44
C MET A 297 10.68 -25.24 6.21
N ASN A 298 9.51 -24.73 6.65
CA ASN A 298 9.32 -23.36 7.13
C ASN A 298 9.79 -22.29 6.12
N ALA A 299 9.77 -22.61 4.81
CA ALA A 299 10.43 -21.83 3.77
C ALA A 299 9.49 -21.19 2.73
N LYS A 300 8.17 -21.49 2.76
CA LYS A 300 7.19 -20.95 1.81
C LYS A 300 6.79 -19.51 2.11
N ILE A 301 6.82 -19.12 3.38
CA ILE A 301 6.61 -17.74 3.84
C ILE A 301 7.71 -17.45 4.88
N ALA A 302 8.17 -16.20 4.89
CA ALA A 302 9.16 -15.70 5.85
C ALA A 302 8.75 -15.96 7.32
N CYS A 303 9.74 -15.97 8.20
CA CYS A 303 9.51 -15.72 9.62
C CYS A 303 8.72 -14.41 9.77
N THR A 304 7.59 -14.48 10.47
CA THR A 304 6.54 -13.46 10.57
C THR A 304 5.82 -13.60 11.92
N PRO A 305 5.02 -12.61 12.40
CA PRO A 305 4.28 -12.70 13.67
C PRO A 305 3.32 -13.90 13.81
N LEU A 306 3.01 -14.59 12.70
CA LEU A 306 2.13 -15.77 12.66
C LEU A 306 2.91 -17.09 12.47
N SER A 307 4.25 -17.03 12.47
CA SER A 307 5.12 -18.20 12.27
C SER A 307 5.26 -19.03 13.53
N VAL A 308 5.34 -20.35 13.34
CA VAL A 308 5.95 -21.22 14.35
C VAL A 308 7.47 -21.13 14.23
N TYR A 309 8.18 -21.38 15.33
CA TYR A 309 9.63 -21.46 15.34
C TYR A 309 10.11 -22.66 16.16
N CYS A 310 11.27 -23.20 15.80
CA CYS A 310 11.82 -24.41 16.39
C CYS A 310 12.12 -24.25 17.89
N ALA A 311 11.84 -25.30 18.66
CA ALA A 311 12.01 -25.30 20.12
C ALA A 311 13.47 -25.08 20.54
N ASN A 312 14.43 -25.74 19.86
CA ASN A 312 15.85 -25.50 20.06
C ASN A 312 16.51 -24.83 18.85
N ARG A 313 16.84 -23.55 19.03
CA ARG A 313 17.43 -22.67 18.01
C ARG A 313 18.92 -22.89 17.81
N THR A 314 19.62 -23.52 18.77
CA THR A 314 21.06 -23.83 18.61
C THR A 314 21.31 -24.95 17.62
N ASP A 315 20.33 -25.84 17.44
CA ASP A 315 20.46 -27.05 16.64
C ASP A 315 20.23 -26.79 15.14
N HIS A 316 19.82 -25.58 14.76
CA HIS A 316 19.49 -25.20 13.40
C HIS A 316 20.58 -24.33 12.77
N VAL A 317 20.98 -24.66 11.54
CA VAL A 317 21.88 -23.81 10.76
C VAL A 317 21.19 -22.51 10.33
N PHE A 318 19.94 -22.61 9.85
CA PHE A 318 19.16 -21.49 9.33
C PHE A 318 18.10 -21.03 10.34
N TRP A 319 18.04 -19.72 10.58
CA TRP A 319 16.97 -19.11 11.36
C TRP A 319 15.69 -19.04 10.54
N ASP A 320 15.74 -18.43 9.36
CA ASP A 320 14.60 -18.29 8.46
C ASP A 320 14.92 -18.86 7.06
N PHE A 321 14.05 -18.60 6.10
CA PHE A 321 14.16 -19.05 4.72
C PHE A 321 15.41 -18.59 3.93
N TYR A 322 16.24 -17.68 4.47
CA TYR A 322 17.58 -17.34 3.95
C TYR A 322 18.68 -17.30 5.02
N HIS A 323 18.38 -16.78 6.21
CA HIS A 323 19.39 -16.23 7.11
C HIS A 323 19.89 -17.25 8.15
N PRO A 324 21.15 -17.17 8.58
CA PRO A 324 21.71 -18.05 9.61
C PRO A 324 21.14 -17.79 11.01
N THR A 325 21.16 -18.81 11.87
CA THR A 325 20.93 -18.60 13.32
C THR A 325 22.09 -17.83 13.96
N GLU A 326 21.85 -17.23 15.12
CA GLU A 326 22.89 -16.62 15.96
C GLU A 326 24.02 -17.62 16.27
N THR A 327 23.69 -18.90 16.46
CA THR A 327 24.67 -19.98 16.68
C THR A 327 25.54 -20.20 15.45
N THR A 328 24.96 -20.20 14.25
CA THR A 328 25.69 -20.24 12.99
C THR A 328 26.55 -19.00 12.77
N ALA A 329 26.01 -17.80 12.99
CA ALA A 329 26.73 -16.54 12.86
C ALA A 329 27.95 -16.47 13.79
N LYS A 330 27.80 -16.92 15.05
CA LYS A 330 28.89 -17.03 16.03
C LYS A 330 29.97 -18.01 15.58
N LYS A 331 29.58 -19.19 15.09
CA LYS A 331 30.51 -20.21 14.58
C LYS A 331 31.25 -19.74 13.33
N LEU A 332 30.57 -19.08 12.39
CA LEU A 332 31.21 -18.50 11.20
C LEU A 332 32.22 -17.42 11.59
N THR A 333 31.85 -16.53 12.52
CA THR A 333 32.74 -15.44 12.97
C THR A 333 33.97 -15.97 13.71
N ALA A 334 33.82 -16.99 14.57
CA ALA A 334 34.96 -17.65 15.21
C ALA A 334 35.91 -18.25 14.17
N THR A 335 35.40 -19.03 13.21
CA THR A 335 36.22 -19.60 12.12
C THR A 335 36.90 -18.52 11.25
N ALA A 336 36.25 -17.36 11.06
CA ALA A 336 36.81 -16.22 10.35
C ALA A 336 37.91 -15.48 11.13
N PHE A 337 37.86 -15.50 12.46
CA PHE A 337 38.82 -14.82 13.35
C PHE A 337 40.02 -15.70 13.71
N ASP A 338 39.79 -16.98 13.99
CA ASP A 338 40.81 -17.96 14.40
C ASP A 338 41.63 -18.52 13.23
N GLY A 339 41.23 -18.24 11.99
CA GLY A 339 42.04 -18.47 10.78
C GLY A 339 42.10 -19.92 10.28
N SER A 340 41.24 -20.82 10.78
CA SER A 340 41.25 -22.26 10.46
C SER A 340 40.52 -22.63 9.16
N ALA A 341 40.33 -21.68 8.23
CA ALA A 341 39.73 -21.88 6.91
C ALA A 341 40.79 -21.69 5.80
N PRO A 342 40.65 -22.34 4.62
CA PRO A 342 41.68 -22.31 3.57
C PRO A 342 41.80 -20.94 2.90
N LEU A 343 42.78 -20.14 3.34
CA LEU A 343 43.14 -18.87 2.70
C LEU A 343 43.83 -19.12 1.34
N ILE A 344 43.20 -18.65 0.26
CA ILE A 344 43.73 -18.76 -1.10
C ILE A 344 44.81 -17.70 -1.33
N PHE A 345 46.07 -18.11 -1.34
CA PHE A 345 47.20 -17.33 -1.85
C PHE A 345 47.55 -17.78 -3.28
N PRO A 346 47.57 -16.88 -4.29
CA PRO A 346 48.22 -17.17 -5.56
C PRO A 346 49.76 -17.06 -5.43
N PRO A 347 50.55 -17.89 -6.15
CA PRO A 347 52.00 -17.78 -6.18
C PRO A 347 52.46 -16.54 -6.96
N ALA A 348 53.69 -16.09 -6.69
CA ALA A 348 54.30 -14.94 -7.35
C ALA A 348 55.06 -15.32 -8.62
N GLU A 349 55.07 -14.41 -9.60
CA GLU A 349 56.10 -14.35 -10.65
C GLU A 349 56.39 -12.89 -11.01
N MET A 350 57.56 -12.62 -11.59
CA MET A 350 58.20 -11.30 -11.55
C MET A 350 58.98 -11.02 -12.85
N ASP A 351 58.77 -9.87 -13.48
CA ASP A 351 59.84 -9.11 -14.18
C ASP A 351 59.38 -7.64 -14.46
N PRO A 352 60.28 -6.66 -14.69
CA PRO A 352 59.99 -5.26 -14.34
C PRO A 352 60.24 -4.24 -15.49
N SER A 353 60.70 -3.03 -15.12
CA SER A 353 61.05 -1.86 -15.96
C SER A 353 59.85 -0.95 -16.34
N SER A 354 59.96 0.39 -16.38
CA SER A 354 61.03 1.30 -15.91
C SER A 354 60.53 2.75 -15.73
N LYS A 355 60.86 3.37 -14.58
CA LYS A 355 61.34 4.77 -14.31
C LYS A 355 60.84 5.96 -15.18
N THR A 356 60.66 7.21 -14.71
CA THR A 356 60.49 7.87 -13.38
C THR A 356 60.31 9.40 -13.60
N LYS A 357 59.32 10.06 -12.94
CA LYS A 357 59.28 11.51 -12.50
C LYS A 357 59.52 12.61 -13.60
N SER A 358 59.27 13.93 -13.46
CA SER A 358 58.89 14.83 -12.35
C SER A 358 58.37 16.21 -12.90
N THR A 359 57.49 16.93 -12.15
CA THR A 359 57.41 18.43 -11.88
C THR A 359 57.68 19.51 -12.98
N THR A 360 57.12 20.75 -13.03
CA THR A 360 56.05 21.58 -12.37
C THR A 360 55.94 22.94 -13.14
N ILE A 361 55.08 23.90 -12.70
CA ILE A 361 55.01 25.36 -13.04
C ILE A 361 54.18 25.67 -14.31
N THR A 362 53.04 26.42 -14.37
CA THR A 362 52.41 27.58 -13.65
C THR A 362 52.59 28.93 -14.38
N ALA A 363 51.50 29.56 -14.87
CA ALA A 363 51.27 31.03 -14.92
C ALA A 363 49.87 31.46 -15.47
N CYS A 364 49.42 32.67 -15.12
CA CYS A 364 48.20 33.38 -15.57
C CYS A 364 48.45 34.18 -16.90
N GLY A 365 47.48 34.86 -17.56
CA GLY A 365 46.04 35.09 -17.36
C GLY A 365 45.53 36.37 -18.09
N LEU A 366 44.31 36.85 -17.76
CA LEU A 366 43.58 38.05 -18.26
C LEU A 366 42.97 37.95 -19.69
N LEU A 367 41.65 38.18 -19.92
CA LEU A 367 40.76 39.39 -19.89
C LEU A 367 40.75 40.14 -21.26
N LEU A 368 39.64 40.66 -21.84
CA LEU A 368 38.37 41.23 -21.32
C LEU A 368 37.15 41.10 -22.28
N LEU A 369 35.98 41.57 -21.79
CA LEU A 369 34.66 41.83 -22.44
C LEU A 369 34.75 42.78 -23.67
N CYS A 370 33.82 42.96 -24.64
CA CYS A 370 32.48 42.45 -25.08
C CYS A 370 32.10 43.23 -26.41
N VAL A 371 30.97 43.19 -27.16
CA VAL A 371 29.66 42.49 -27.26
C VAL A 371 29.12 42.67 -28.72
N SER A 372 28.35 41.77 -29.38
CA SER A 372 26.87 41.84 -29.57
C SER A 372 26.29 40.74 -30.50
N PHE A 373 24.95 40.58 -30.49
CA PHE A 373 24.00 40.26 -31.59
C PHE A 373 24.56 39.97 -33.01
N SER A 374 24.20 38.90 -33.76
CA SER A 374 22.89 38.19 -33.86
C SER A 374 22.97 36.80 -34.55
N ALA A 375 22.02 35.88 -34.22
CA ALA A 375 21.59 34.69 -35.02
C ALA A 375 22.65 33.60 -35.34
N LYS A 376 22.36 32.28 -35.45
CA LYS A 376 21.21 31.35 -35.24
C LYS A 376 21.85 29.95 -34.99
N LEU A 377 21.20 28.87 -34.57
CA LEU A 377 19.79 28.48 -34.57
C LEU A 377 19.24 28.25 -33.16
N VAL A 378 18.02 28.71 -32.92
CA VAL A 378 17.08 28.09 -31.98
C VAL A 378 16.19 27.16 -32.80
N HIS A 379 16.11 25.88 -32.45
CA HIS A 379 15.01 25.04 -32.91
C HIS A 379 13.76 25.44 -32.12
N GLY A 380 12.93 26.30 -32.71
CA GLY A 380 11.61 26.57 -32.16
C GLY A 380 10.69 25.38 -32.43
N GLY A 381 10.12 24.80 -31.38
CA GLY A 381 9.08 23.79 -31.51
C GLY A 381 7.87 24.29 -32.29
N LEU A 382 7.08 23.37 -32.83
CA LEU A 382 5.89 23.65 -33.65
C LEU A 382 4.84 24.46 -32.88
N VAL A 383 4.80 24.31 -31.55
CA VAL A 383 3.98 25.06 -30.60
C VAL A 383 4.83 25.51 -29.40
N PRO A 384 4.47 26.59 -28.67
CA PRO A 384 5.31 27.12 -27.60
C PRO A 384 5.16 26.37 -26.26
N ALA A 385 4.13 25.53 -26.11
CA ALA A 385 3.95 24.62 -24.98
C ALA A 385 3.01 23.45 -25.33
N LEU A 386 3.10 22.38 -24.54
CA LEU A 386 2.17 21.24 -24.50
C LEU A 386 1.60 21.14 -23.07
N TYR A 387 0.29 21.31 -22.93
CA TYR A 387 -0.45 21.12 -21.68
C TYR A 387 -1.10 19.73 -21.69
N VAL A 388 -1.10 19.04 -20.56
CA VAL A 388 -1.52 17.63 -20.47
C VAL A 388 -2.45 17.45 -19.28
N LEU A 389 -3.63 16.86 -19.53
CA LEU A 389 -4.64 16.54 -18.52
C LEU A 389 -5.25 15.17 -18.86
N GLY A 390 -5.56 14.32 -17.88
CA GLY A 390 -6.16 13.02 -18.19
C GLY A 390 -5.99 11.91 -17.15
N ASP A 391 -6.15 10.68 -17.62
CA ASP A 391 -5.93 9.43 -16.90
C ASP A 391 -4.47 8.93 -16.97
N SER A 392 -4.22 7.72 -16.43
CA SER A 392 -2.90 7.10 -16.30
C SER A 392 -2.18 6.82 -17.62
N GLN A 393 -2.88 6.82 -18.77
CA GLN A 393 -2.22 6.76 -20.08
C GLN A 393 -1.43 8.04 -20.38
N ALA A 394 -1.92 9.18 -19.89
CA ALA A 394 -1.31 10.50 -20.06
C ALA A 394 -0.38 10.88 -18.91
N ASP A 395 -0.39 10.15 -17.78
CA ASP A 395 0.38 10.56 -16.60
C ASP A 395 1.90 10.49 -16.85
N VAL A 396 2.56 11.61 -16.60
CA VAL A 396 4.00 11.83 -16.64
C VAL A 396 4.63 11.86 -15.24
N GLY A 397 3.87 11.49 -14.21
CA GLY A 397 4.30 11.27 -12.83
C GLY A 397 3.59 12.11 -11.77
N ASN A 398 2.39 12.65 -12.06
CA ASN A 398 1.58 13.38 -11.09
C ASN A 398 1.20 12.50 -9.88
N ASN A 399 0.69 11.29 -10.09
CA ASN A 399 0.24 10.43 -8.99
C ASN A 399 1.37 9.99 -8.05
N ASN A 400 2.63 9.98 -8.49
CA ASN A 400 3.77 9.69 -7.62
C ASN A 400 3.92 10.72 -6.46
N ASN A 401 3.31 11.90 -6.58
CA ASN A 401 3.32 12.96 -5.57
C ASN A 401 2.12 12.87 -4.60
N LEU A 402 1.31 11.79 -4.63
CA LEU A 402 0.25 11.51 -3.68
C LEU A 402 0.72 10.49 -2.63
N PRO A 403 1.08 10.90 -1.39
CA PRO A 403 1.77 10.03 -0.42
C PRO A 403 1.01 8.77 0.01
N LEU A 404 -0.32 8.75 -0.17
CA LEU A 404 -1.20 7.61 0.16
C LEU A 404 -1.81 6.93 -1.08
N SER A 405 -1.45 7.34 -2.30
CA SER A 405 -1.96 6.68 -3.51
C SER A 405 -1.33 5.29 -3.68
N LEU A 406 -2.17 4.31 -4.05
CA LEU A 406 -1.80 2.98 -4.54
C LEU A 406 -1.74 2.94 -6.07
N ALA A 407 -2.23 4.00 -6.73
CA ALA A 407 -2.24 4.15 -8.18
C ALA A 407 -1.03 4.96 -8.66
N ARG A 408 0.18 4.46 -8.37
CA ARG A 408 1.47 5.04 -8.80
C ARG A 408 2.17 4.16 -9.83
N ALA A 409 3.19 4.74 -10.46
CA ALA A 409 4.17 4.04 -11.27
C ALA A 409 5.61 4.44 -10.81
N ASP A 410 5.83 4.39 -9.49
CA ASP A 410 7.11 4.55 -8.80
C ASP A 410 7.79 3.20 -8.48
N PHE A 411 7.46 2.15 -9.25
CA PHE A 411 8.00 0.80 -9.10
C PHE A 411 9.10 0.50 -10.14
N PRO A 412 10.18 -0.25 -9.82
CA PRO A 412 11.35 -0.45 -10.69
C PRO A 412 11.08 -0.91 -12.13
N CYS A 413 9.98 -1.64 -12.36
CA CYS A 413 9.59 -2.11 -13.68
C CYS A 413 9.09 -0.96 -14.57
N ASN A 414 8.31 -0.04 -14.02
CA ASN A 414 7.86 1.15 -14.74
C ASN A 414 9.08 2.03 -15.06
N GLY A 415 9.24 2.45 -16.32
CA GLY A 415 10.42 3.23 -16.72
C GLY A 415 11.72 2.44 -16.92
N ILE A 416 11.73 1.11 -16.89
CA ILE A 416 12.90 0.26 -17.16
C ILE A 416 13.63 0.56 -18.50
N ASP A 417 12.91 1.00 -19.53
CA ASP A 417 13.40 1.45 -20.83
C ASP A 417 13.42 2.99 -20.98
N TYR A 418 13.14 3.75 -19.92
CA TYR A 418 13.34 5.21 -19.90
C TYR A 418 14.84 5.54 -19.81
N PRO A 419 15.35 6.65 -20.38
CA PRO A 419 16.74 7.05 -20.18
C PRO A 419 17.10 7.16 -18.68
N GLY A 420 18.09 6.40 -18.23
CA GLY A 420 18.48 6.26 -16.82
C GLY A 420 17.83 5.09 -16.06
N GLN A 421 16.88 4.37 -16.69
CA GLN A 421 16.25 3.15 -16.15
C GLN A 421 15.65 3.32 -14.73
N GLN A 422 14.97 4.45 -14.49
CA GLN A 422 14.34 4.77 -13.21
C GLN A 422 12.81 4.80 -13.32
N PRO A 423 12.08 4.55 -12.22
CA PRO A 423 10.65 4.83 -12.13
C PRO A 423 10.35 6.30 -12.41
N THR A 424 9.50 6.55 -13.42
CA THR A 424 9.17 7.90 -13.89
C THR A 424 7.72 8.32 -13.65
N GLY A 425 6.93 7.48 -12.97
CA GLY A 425 5.50 7.73 -12.78
C GLY A 425 4.65 7.61 -14.04
N ARG A 426 5.24 7.08 -15.12
CA ARG A 426 4.52 6.68 -16.34
C ARG A 426 4.10 5.23 -16.22
N PHE A 427 2.85 4.94 -16.56
CA PHE A 427 2.33 3.58 -16.63
C PHE A 427 2.78 2.86 -17.91
N SER A 428 4.10 2.73 -18.08
CA SER A 428 4.73 2.06 -19.21
C SER A 428 6.14 1.60 -18.82
N ASN A 429 6.76 0.72 -19.62
CA ASN A 429 8.19 0.43 -19.51
C ASN A 429 9.07 1.66 -19.82
N GLY A 430 8.56 2.74 -20.39
CA GLY A 430 9.36 3.94 -20.60
C GLY A 430 8.53 5.16 -20.97
N TYR A 431 8.87 5.76 -22.11
CA TYR A 431 8.10 6.86 -22.68
C TYR A 431 6.66 6.43 -22.98
N ASN A 432 5.69 7.21 -22.52
CA ASN A 432 4.27 7.08 -22.87
C ASN A 432 3.96 7.90 -24.15
N PHE A 433 2.70 8.01 -24.54
CA PHE A 433 2.32 8.74 -25.76
C PHE A 433 2.66 10.24 -25.70
N VAL A 434 2.66 10.85 -24.50
CA VAL A 434 2.90 12.27 -24.25
C VAL A 434 4.36 12.64 -24.48
N ASP A 435 5.30 11.79 -24.05
CA ASP A 435 6.74 12.02 -24.29
C ASP A 435 7.07 12.03 -25.78
N PHE A 436 6.52 11.07 -26.53
CA PHE A 436 6.68 11.01 -27.98
C PHE A 436 6.00 12.20 -28.67
N LEU A 437 4.83 12.65 -28.18
CA LEU A 437 4.15 13.82 -28.73
C LEU A 437 4.95 15.10 -28.50
N ALA A 438 5.48 15.32 -27.30
CA ALA A 438 6.37 16.45 -27.00
C ALA A 438 7.58 16.43 -27.95
N THR A 439 8.21 15.27 -28.11
CA THR A 439 9.36 15.07 -29.01
C THR A 439 9.02 15.45 -30.45
N SER A 440 7.91 14.94 -31.01
CA SER A 440 7.47 15.27 -32.38
C SER A 440 7.07 16.74 -32.57
N LEU A 441 6.62 17.41 -31.50
CA LEU A 441 6.35 18.85 -31.50
C LEU A 441 7.62 19.71 -31.36
N GLY A 442 8.80 19.11 -31.17
CA GLY A 442 10.05 19.83 -30.92
C GLY A 442 10.13 20.44 -29.51
N LEU A 443 9.49 19.80 -28.53
CA LEU A 443 9.46 20.20 -27.12
C LEU A 443 10.13 19.14 -26.23
N ALA A 444 10.61 19.57 -25.06
CA ALA A 444 10.91 18.65 -23.97
C ALA A 444 9.61 18.05 -23.42
N SER A 445 9.66 16.82 -22.92
CA SER A 445 8.51 16.19 -22.26
C SER A 445 8.08 17.02 -21.04
N PRO A 446 6.78 17.28 -20.83
CA PRO A 446 6.31 18.11 -19.73
C PRO A 446 6.58 17.44 -18.37
N PRO A 447 7.02 18.20 -17.34
CA PRO A 447 7.15 17.69 -15.99
C PRO A 447 5.78 17.46 -15.36
N ALA A 448 5.70 16.54 -14.39
CA ALA A 448 4.52 16.40 -13.53
C ALA A 448 4.27 17.70 -12.76
N TYR A 449 3.06 18.24 -12.82
CA TYR A 449 2.69 19.51 -12.17
C TYR A 449 3.02 19.49 -10.65
N HIS A 450 2.72 18.38 -9.98
CA HIS A 450 2.99 18.21 -8.54
C HIS A 450 4.47 18.01 -8.19
N SER A 451 5.35 17.79 -9.17
CA SER A 451 6.81 17.83 -8.97
C SER A 451 7.38 19.26 -9.01
N VAL A 452 6.61 20.23 -9.54
CA VAL A 452 7.01 21.64 -9.68
C VAL A 452 6.33 22.52 -8.63
N TYR A 453 5.10 22.19 -8.22
CA TYR A 453 4.36 22.88 -7.17
C TYR A 453 4.43 22.15 -5.82
N ASN A 454 5.25 22.69 -4.90
CA ASN A 454 5.32 22.19 -3.52
C ASN A 454 3.98 22.45 -2.78
N THR A 455 3.23 21.40 -2.48
CA THR A 455 1.85 21.46 -1.95
C THR A 455 1.79 21.09 -0.46
N THR A 456 2.44 21.91 0.40
CA THR A 456 2.37 21.79 1.86
C THR A 456 1.01 22.22 2.46
N GLY A 457 -0.11 21.84 1.85
CA GLY A 457 -1.44 22.31 2.23
C GLY A 457 -2.57 21.41 1.75
N SER A 458 -3.34 20.92 2.73
CA SER A 458 -4.63 20.18 2.67
C SER A 458 -5.06 19.57 1.33
N TYR A 459 -5.03 18.23 1.28
CA TYR A 459 -5.86 17.45 0.36
C TYR A 459 -7.34 17.80 0.62
N SER A 460 -8.05 18.31 -0.39
CA SER A 460 -9.45 18.71 -0.27
C SER A 460 -10.36 17.54 -0.66
N PRO A 461 -11.20 17.02 0.25
CA PRO A 461 -12.16 15.96 -0.08
C PRO A 461 -13.39 16.57 -0.77
N TYR A 462 -13.40 16.60 -2.10
CA TYR A 462 -14.62 16.91 -2.88
C TYR A 462 -14.74 16.06 -4.14
N ILE A 463 -16.00 15.68 -4.42
CA ILE A 463 -16.38 14.64 -5.38
C ILE A 463 -16.89 15.28 -6.68
N SER A 464 -16.42 14.79 -7.82
CA SER A 464 -17.20 14.78 -9.06
C SER A 464 -17.00 13.47 -9.85
N THR A 465 -17.94 12.55 -9.66
CA THR A 465 -18.38 11.49 -10.60
C THR A 465 -17.36 10.94 -11.61
N ALA A 466 -16.87 9.70 -11.38
CA ALA A 466 -17.20 8.57 -12.28
C ALA A 466 -16.44 7.25 -11.97
N SER A 467 -15.30 7.28 -11.26
CA SER A 467 -14.65 6.03 -10.78
C SER A 467 -15.11 5.64 -9.37
N THR A 468 -15.33 4.34 -9.17
CA THR A 468 -15.77 3.72 -7.90
C THR A 468 -14.76 2.70 -7.35
N LEU A 469 -13.72 2.35 -8.10
CA LEU A 469 -12.72 1.34 -7.71
C LEU A 469 -11.56 1.87 -6.84
N LEU A 470 -11.47 3.19 -6.62
CA LEU A 470 -10.40 3.81 -5.83
C LEU A 470 -10.97 4.74 -4.75
N PRO A 471 -10.55 4.60 -3.47
CA PRO A 471 -10.92 5.53 -2.40
C PRO A 471 -10.60 7.00 -2.68
N GLU A 472 -11.25 7.91 -1.94
CA GLU A 472 -10.97 9.35 -2.01
C GLU A 472 -9.47 9.64 -1.73
N GLY A 473 -8.88 10.54 -2.52
CA GLY A 473 -7.45 10.92 -2.41
C GLY A 473 -6.46 10.02 -3.16
N GLN A 474 -6.92 8.97 -3.86
CA GLN A 474 -6.05 8.07 -4.63
C GLN A 474 -5.56 8.63 -5.98
N CYS A 475 -6.31 9.55 -6.60
CA CYS A 475 -6.00 10.16 -7.89
C CYS A 475 -6.69 11.53 -8.06
N PHE A 476 -6.28 12.31 -9.06
CA PHE A 476 -6.85 13.64 -9.36
C PHE A 476 -7.98 13.57 -10.40
N SER A 477 -9.21 14.01 -10.05
CA SER A 477 -10.33 14.07 -11.00
C SER A 477 -10.08 15.08 -12.13
N PHE A 478 -10.74 14.92 -13.28
CA PHE A 478 -10.52 15.80 -14.43
C PHE A 478 -10.99 17.25 -14.16
N ASP A 479 -12.07 17.45 -13.39
CA ASP A 479 -12.45 18.79 -12.90
C ASP A 479 -11.36 19.39 -12.01
N HIS A 480 -10.77 18.62 -11.09
CA HIS A 480 -9.69 19.09 -10.21
C HIS A 480 -8.42 19.48 -10.98
N GLN A 481 -8.07 18.71 -12.02
CA GLN A 481 -6.97 19.04 -12.93
C GLN A 481 -7.21 20.37 -13.67
N ILE A 482 -8.46 20.70 -14.02
CA ILE A 482 -8.84 21.95 -14.68
C ILE A 482 -8.96 23.12 -13.69
N GLU A 483 -9.84 23.00 -12.69
CA GLU A 483 -10.25 24.07 -11.76
C GLU A 483 -9.18 24.43 -10.73
N ARG A 484 -8.29 23.50 -10.37
CA ARG A 484 -7.24 23.73 -9.37
C ARG A 484 -5.86 23.82 -10.00
N ASP A 485 -5.44 22.78 -10.71
CA ASP A 485 -4.04 22.62 -11.10
C ASP A 485 -3.72 23.45 -12.36
N PHE A 486 -4.46 23.28 -13.46
CA PHE A 486 -4.31 24.14 -14.64
C PHE A 486 -4.74 25.59 -14.39
N PHE A 487 -5.79 25.84 -13.58
CA PHE A 487 -6.16 27.22 -13.22
C PHE A 487 -5.01 27.99 -12.56
N ARG A 488 -4.23 27.36 -11.67
CA ARG A 488 -3.02 27.96 -11.08
C ARG A 488 -1.96 28.27 -12.13
N VAL A 489 -1.75 27.38 -13.11
CA VAL A 489 -0.83 27.62 -14.24
C VAL A 489 -1.30 28.82 -15.09
N HIS A 490 -2.59 28.89 -15.41
CA HIS A 490 -3.20 30.02 -16.12
C HIS A 490 -3.03 31.33 -15.33
N SER A 491 -3.35 31.36 -14.02
CA SER A 491 -3.16 32.54 -13.17
C SER A 491 -1.70 33.02 -13.13
N GLU A 492 -0.74 32.10 -13.06
CA GLU A 492 0.69 32.43 -13.04
C GLU A 492 1.19 32.93 -14.40
N LEU A 493 0.73 32.35 -15.52
CA LEU A 493 1.00 32.87 -16.86
C LEU A 493 0.44 34.28 -17.05
N VAL A 494 -0.79 34.54 -16.59
CA VAL A 494 -1.40 35.88 -16.60
C VAL A 494 -0.60 36.86 -15.73
N ARG A 495 -0.08 36.42 -14.57
CA ARG A 495 0.77 37.23 -13.68
C ARG A 495 2.13 37.57 -14.30
N GLN A 496 2.75 36.64 -15.03
CA GLN A 496 4.08 36.84 -15.65
C GLN A 496 4.02 37.62 -16.96
N LEU A 497 3.05 37.32 -17.82
CA LEU A 497 3.02 37.82 -19.20
C LEU A 497 2.03 38.98 -19.42
N GLY A 498 1.05 39.13 -18.53
CA GLY A 498 -0.17 39.91 -18.77
C GLY A 498 -1.23 39.09 -19.52
N GLN A 499 -2.50 39.36 -19.26
CA GLN A 499 -3.61 38.52 -19.76
C GLN A 499 -3.66 38.39 -21.29
N PRO A 500 -3.47 39.43 -22.12
CA PRO A 500 -3.47 39.28 -23.58
C PRO A 500 -2.36 38.35 -24.09
N GLN A 501 -1.15 38.48 -23.55
CA GLN A 501 0.00 37.66 -23.91
C GLN A 501 -0.16 36.21 -23.42
N ALA A 502 -0.67 36.01 -22.21
CA ALA A 502 -0.96 34.67 -21.67
C ALA A 502 -2.01 33.94 -22.52
N MET A 503 -3.11 34.61 -22.88
CA MET A 503 -4.13 34.03 -23.76
C MET A 503 -3.58 33.75 -25.16
N ALA A 504 -2.72 34.61 -25.71
CA ALA A 504 -2.06 34.38 -27.00
C ALA A 504 -1.03 33.22 -26.97
N HIS A 505 -0.39 32.96 -25.82
CA HIS A 505 0.47 31.78 -25.62
C HIS A 505 -0.35 30.50 -25.54
N LEU A 506 -1.42 30.50 -24.74
CA LEU A 506 -2.31 29.35 -24.56
C LEU A 506 -3.05 28.99 -25.86
N ALA A 507 -3.53 29.99 -26.61
CA ALA A 507 -4.18 29.80 -27.90
C ALA A 507 -3.23 29.22 -28.99
N ARG A 508 -1.91 29.39 -28.83
CA ARG A 508 -0.89 28.82 -29.71
C ARG A 508 -0.33 27.48 -29.24
N SER A 509 -0.76 27.00 -28.07
CA SER A 509 -0.27 25.76 -27.44
C SER A 509 -1.25 24.60 -27.67
N ILE A 510 -0.74 23.37 -27.71
CA ILE A 510 -1.58 22.16 -27.74
C ILE A 510 -1.93 21.75 -26.31
N PHE A 511 -3.19 21.33 -26.14
CA PHE A 511 -3.68 20.63 -24.96
C PHE A 511 -3.88 19.17 -25.35
N ALA A 512 -3.27 18.23 -24.65
CA ALA A 512 -3.48 16.79 -24.83
C ALA A 512 -4.40 16.26 -23.72
N VAL A 513 -5.47 15.58 -24.12
CA VAL A 513 -6.46 14.98 -23.22
C VAL A 513 -6.66 13.50 -23.53
N ALA A 514 -6.57 12.65 -22.50
CA ALA A 514 -6.97 11.25 -22.53
C ALA A 514 -7.81 10.96 -21.27
N ILE A 515 -9.09 10.64 -21.44
CA ILE A 515 -10.04 10.42 -20.33
C ILE A 515 -11.21 9.56 -20.82
N GLY A 516 -12.03 9.02 -19.92
CA GLY A 516 -13.15 8.13 -20.26
C GLY A 516 -12.84 6.63 -20.14
N GLY A 517 -11.55 6.25 -20.16
CA GLY A 517 -11.13 4.84 -20.11
C GLY A 517 -11.54 4.15 -18.81
N ASN A 518 -11.19 4.76 -17.67
CA ASN A 518 -11.52 4.25 -16.34
C ASN A 518 -13.04 4.16 -16.12
N ASP A 519 -13.79 5.17 -16.57
CA ASP A 519 -15.23 5.26 -16.38
C ASP A 519 -15.98 4.14 -17.12
N ILE A 520 -15.44 3.71 -18.26
CA ILE A 520 -15.95 2.57 -19.04
C ILE A 520 -15.48 1.24 -18.44
N ILE A 521 -14.27 1.15 -17.86
CA ILE A 521 -13.80 -0.03 -17.11
C ILE A 521 -14.72 -0.28 -15.90
N ASP A 522 -14.88 0.72 -15.02
CA ASP A 522 -15.72 0.63 -13.82
C ASP A 522 -17.17 0.27 -14.20
N ARG A 523 -17.74 0.92 -15.22
CA ARG A 523 -19.09 0.59 -15.74
C ARG A 523 -19.21 -0.81 -16.36
N ALA A 524 -18.12 -1.35 -16.92
CA ALA A 524 -18.07 -2.69 -17.52
C ALA A 524 -17.88 -3.81 -16.49
N LEU A 525 -17.43 -3.49 -15.28
CA LEU A 525 -17.22 -4.43 -14.17
C LEU A 525 -18.48 -4.59 -13.30
N LEU A 526 -19.25 -3.51 -13.07
CA LEU A 526 -20.55 -3.54 -12.38
C LEU A 526 -21.52 -4.67 -12.83
N PRO A 527 -21.76 -4.94 -14.13
CA PRO A 527 -22.69 -6.01 -14.54
C PRO A 527 -22.20 -7.44 -14.24
N ALA A 528 -21.01 -7.65 -13.67
CA ALA A 528 -20.60 -8.93 -13.09
C ALA A 528 -21.03 -9.09 -11.61
N ALA A 529 -21.45 -8.01 -10.95
CA ALA A 529 -22.00 -8.01 -9.59
C ALA A 529 -23.53 -7.90 -9.56
N ASP A 530 -24.13 -7.15 -10.50
CA ASP A 530 -25.55 -6.77 -10.46
C ASP A 530 -26.54 -7.84 -11.01
N ALA A 531 -26.05 -8.98 -11.52
CA ALA A 531 -26.84 -9.89 -12.36
C ALA A 531 -28.00 -10.64 -11.67
N GLU A 532 -28.04 -10.69 -10.34
CA GLU A 532 -29.09 -11.39 -9.56
C GLU A 532 -29.79 -10.51 -8.51
N LEU A 533 -29.56 -9.19 -8.52
CA LEU A 533 -30.12 -8.24 -7.53
C LEU A 533 -31.34 -7.46 -8.07
N ASN A 534 -32.53 -8.04 -7.91
CA ASN A 534 -33.81 -7.36 -8.16
C ASN A 534 -34.14 -6.32 -7.08
N VAL A 535 -33.59 -5.09 -7.20
CA VAL A 535 -34.05 -3.91 -6.44
C VAL A 535 -34.13 -2.70 -7.36
N GLU A 536 -35.30 -2.04 -7.41
CA GLU A 536 -35.52 -0.87 -8.28
C GLU A 536 -35.04 0.46 -7.65
N ALA A 537 -34.96 1.48 -8.50
CA ALA A 537 -34.96 2.92 -8.17
C ALA A 537 -33.62 3.65 -7.89
N THR A 538 -32.52 3.20 -8.50
CA THR A 538 -31.83 4.11 -9.43
C THR A 538 -32.08 3.63 -10.84
N ALA A 539 -32.57 4.51 -11.73
CA ALA A 539 -32.92 4.11 -13.09
C ALA A 539 -31.73 3.42 -13.78
N ILE A 540 -31.94 2.25 -14.38
CA ILE A 540 -30.90 1.50 -15.09
C ILE A 540 -30.49 2.32 -16.32
N VAL A 541 -29.50 3.19 -16.14
CA VAL A 541 -28.95 4.02 -17.20
C VAL A 541 -28.32 3.08 -18.22
N SER A 542 -28.95 2.99 -19.39
CA SER A 542 -28.46 2.18 -20.49
C SER A 542 -27.03 2.61 -20.86
N PRO A 543 -26.18 1.71 -21.38
CA PRO A 543 -24.82 2.06 -21.77
C PRO A 543 -24.74 3.33 -22.63
N ARG A 544 -25.71 3.50 -23.54
CA ARG A 544 -25.86 4.72 -24.35
C ARG A 544 -26.12 5.97 -23.52
N GLN A 545 -27.13 5.99 -22.64
CA GLN A 545 -27.42 7.14 -21.77
C GLN A 545 -26.26 7.47 -20.82
N PHE A 546 -25.49 6.47 -20.39
CA PHE A 546 -24.29 6.65 -19.57
C PHE A 546 -23.19 7.36 -20.39
N ILE A 547 -22.91 6.88 -21.60
CA ILE A 547 -22.00 7.56 -22.54
C ILE A 547 -22.47 8.98 -22.87
N ASP A 548 -23.77 9.19 -23.12
CA ASP A 548 -24.35 10.52 -23.38
C ASP A 548 -24.11 11.47 -22.18
N SER A 549 -24.20 10.96 -20.94
CA SER A 549 -23.93 11.73 -19.71
C SER A 549 -22.44 12.05 -19.52
N LEU A 550 -21.55 11.09 -19.79
CA LEU A 550 -20.09 11.31 -19.79
C LEU A 550 -19.71 12.35 -20.84
N ALA A 551 -20.23 12.25 -22.06
CA ALA A 551 -19.98 13.21 -23.15
C ALA A 551 -20.49 14.61 -22.78
N GLN A 552 -21.70 14.75 -22.23
CA GLN A 552 -22.21 16.04 -21.74
C GLN A 552 -21.34 16.63 -20.63
N THR A 553 -20.73 15.80 -19.79
CA THR A 553 -19.83 16.23 -18.70
C THR A 553 -18.48 16.68 -19.23
N LEU A 554 -17.87 15.89 -20.11
CA LEU A 554 -16.66 16.26 -20.85
C LEU A 554 -16.86 17.58 -21.62
N ARG A 555 -18.03 17.82 -22.22
CA ARG A 555 -18.32 19.08 -22.93
C ARG A 555 -18.21 20.29 -22.01
N ARG A 556 -18.73 20.21 -20.78
CA ARG A 556 -18.62 21.29 -19.77
C ARG A 556 -17.15 21.52 -19.39
N GLN A 557 -16.38 20.44 -19.24
CA GLN A 557 -14.94 20.47 -18.88
C GLN A 557 -14.08 21.06 -20.01
N LEU A 558 -14.27 20.64 -21.25
CA LEU A 558 -13.57 21.21 -22.42
C LEU A 558 -13.96 22.67 -22.67
N GLN A 559 -15.22 23.05 -22.44
CA GLN A 559 -15.66 24.46 -22.50
C GLN A 559 -14.97 25.32 -21.43
N ARG A 560 -14.71 24.78 -20.22
CA ARG A 560 -13.93 25.46 -19.17
C ARG A 560 -12.48 25.69 -19.61
N LEU A 561 -11.82 24.68 -20.17
CA LEU A 561 -10.46 24.83 -20.74
C LEU A 561 -10.42 25.85 -21.88
N TYR A 562 -11.41 25.87 -22.77
CA TYR A 562 -11.53 26.86 -23.84
C TYR A 562 -11.70 28.28 -23.29
N ASN A 563 -12.50 28.46 -22.24
CA ASN A 563 -12.67 29.75 -21.56
C ASN A 563 -11.35 30.22 -20.89
N LEU A 564 -10.49 29.28 -20.46
CA LEU A 564 -9.14 29.52 -19.94
C LEU A 564 -8.05 29.59 -21.04
N GLY A 565 -8.42 29.68 -22.32
CA GLY A 565 -7.51 29.99 -23.42
C GLY A 565 -7.07 28.81 -24.30
N MET A 566 -7.54 27.58 -24.06
CA MET A 566 -7.32 26.45 -24.98
C MET A 566 -7.91 26.76 -26.36
N ARG A 567 -7.13 26.53 -27.44
CA ARG A 567 -7.61 26.62 -28.84
C ARG A 567 -7.21 25.45 -29.73
N MET A 568 -6.19 24.69 -29.36
CA MET A 568 -5.76 23.48 -30.06
C MET A 568 -5.81 22.29 -29.11
N LEU A 569 -6.73 21.35 -29.37
CA LEU A 569 -6.93 20.15 -28.55
C LEU A 569 -6.54 18.88 -29.32
N PHE A 570 -5.61 18.11 -28.76
CA PHE A 570 -5.46 16.69 -29.08
C PHE A 570 -6.29 15.87 -28.10
N PHE A 571 -7.19 15.03 -28.61
CA PHE A 571 -7.98 14.11 -27.81
C PHE A 571 -7.70 12.66 -28.20
N VAL A 572 -7.28 11.86 -27.22
CA VAL A 572 -7.03 10.43 -27.33
C VAL A 572 -8.32 9.68 -26.99
N GLY A 573 -8.90 8.98 -27.97
CA GLY A 573 -10.07 8.13 -27.75
C GLY A 573 -9.77 6.98 -26.79
N ALA A 574 -10.80 6.49 -26.11
CA ALA A 574 -10.72 5.32 -25.23
C ALA A 574 -10.23 4.10 -26.01
N ALA A 575 -9.39 3.28 -25.36
CA ALA A 575 -8.82 2.04 -25.89
C ALA A 575 -9.90 0.92 -25.99
N PRO A 576 -9.63 -0.21 -26.68
CA PRO A 576 -10.58 -1.31 -26.80
C PRO A 576 -10.56 -2.15 -25.51
N ILE A 577 -11.25 -1.66 -24.49
CA ILE A 577 -11.13 -2.08 -23.08
C ILE A 577 -11.24 -3.60 -22.86
N ARG A 578 -12.06 -4.34 -23.60
CA ARG A 578 -12.18 -5.81 -23.40
C ARG A 578 -11.08 -6.64 -24.08
N CYS A 579 -10.14 -6.01 -24.76
CA CYS A 579 -8.94 -6.68 -25.28
C CYS A 579 -7.69 -6.46 -24.41
N VAL A 580 -7.76 -5.67 -23.33
CA VAL A 580 -6.64 -5.48 -22.40
C VAL A 580 -6.46 -6.69 -21.47
N PRO A 581 -5.25 -6.98 -20.96
CA PRO A 581 -4.97 -8.17 -20.15
C PRO A 581 -5.92 -8.36 -18.96
N LEU A 582 -6.21 -7.29 -18.20
CA LEU A 582 -7.13 -7.34 -17.06
C LEU A 582 -8.54 -7.84 -17.44
N MET A 583 -9.11 -7.31 -18.52
CA MET A 583 -10.46 -7.71 -18.93
C MET A 583 -10.51 -9.10 -19.55
N ARG A 584 -9.40 -9.59 -20.13
CA ARG A 584 -9.27 -10.99 -20.57
C ARG A 584 -9.23 -11.94 -19.37
N GLU A 585 -8.43 -11.61 -18.37
CA GLU A 585 -8.24 -12.41 -17.16
C GLU A 585 -9.52 -12.46 -16.31
N LEU A 586 -10.18 -11.32 -16.11
CA LEU A 586 -11.50 -11.29 -15.46
C LEU A 586 -12.56 -12.06 -16.27
N SER A 587 -12.48 -12.07 -17.60
CA SER A 587 -13.36 -12.90 -18.45
C SER A 587 -13.02 -14.39 -18.42
N ARG A 588 -11.87 -14.79 -17.84
CA ARG A 588 -11.49 -16.18 -17.56
C ARG A 588 -11.95 -16.62 -16.16
N LEU A 589 -11.84 -15.71 -15.18
CA LEU A 589 -12.25 -15.94 -13.79
C LEU A 589 -13.77 -15.88 -13.59
N ALA A 590 -14.48 -15.08 -14.40
CA ALA A 590 -15.94 -14.96 -14.35
C ALA A 590 -16.63 -16.17 -14.98
N VAL A 591 -17.03 -17.15 -14.15
CA VAL A 591 -17.85 -18.31 -14.52
C VAL A 591 -19.27 -17.87 -14.89
N THR A 592 -19.41 -17.28 -16.08
CA THR A 592 -20.69 -16.83 -16.64
C THR A 592 -21.11 -17.77 -17.77
N ALA A 593 -22.36 -18.25 -17.72
CA ALA A 593 -22.82 -19.47 -18.40
C ALA A 593 -22.93 -19.41 -19.94
N THR A 594 -22.29 -18.44 -20.60
CA THR A 594 -22.27 -18.27 -22.07
C THR A 594 -20.88 -17.96 -22.64
N ALA A 595 -19.86 -17.75 -21.81
CA ALA A 595 -18.50 -17.49 -22.27
C ALA A 595 -17.79 -18.79 -22.69
N THR A 596 -17.53 -18.96 -24.00
CA THR A 596 -16.71 -20.08 -24.48
C THR A 596 -15.24 -19.88 -24.05
N ALA A 597 -14.66 -20.89 -23.39
CA ALA A 597 -13.35 -20.83 -22.75
C ALA A 597 -12.17 -20.71 -23.76
N THR A 598 -11.99 -19.52 -24.33
CA THR A 598 -11.11 -19.29 -25.49
C THR A 598 -10.30 -17.98 -25.46
N GLY A 599 -10.20 -17.30 -24.30
CA GLY A 599 -9.27 -16.17 -24.07
C GLY A 599 -9.43 -14.94 -24.97
N GLY A 600 -10.56 -14.83 -25.68
CA GLY A 600 -10.84 -13.78 -26.65
C GLY A 600 -11.28 -12.46 -26.03
N CYS A 601 -11.37 -11.41 -26.86
CA CYS A 601 -11.99 -10.17 -26.44
C CYS A 601 -13.50 -10.37 -26.25
N HIS A 602 -13.95 -10.19 -25.01
CA HIS A 602 -15.35 -10.10 -24.62
C HIS A 602 -16.00 -8.86 -25.33
N GLN A 603 -17.30 -8.85 -25.65
CA GLN A 603 -17.84 -7.85 -26.61
C GLN A 603 -18.26 -6.48 -26.00
N GLY A 604 -19.40 -6.42 -25.32
CA GLY A 604 -20.17 -5.22 -24.90
C GLY A 604 -19.53 -4.05 -24.10
N ALA A 605 -18.20 -3.96 -23.98
CA ALA A 605 -17.52 -2.73 -23.52
C ALA A 605 -16.50 -2.17 -24.52
N ASN A 606 -16.07 -2.96 -25.52
CA ASN A 606 -15.55 -2.37 -26.75
C ASN A 606 -16.67 -1.54 -27.42
N ASP A 607 -17.92 -2.02 -27.35
CA ASP A 607 -19.11 -1.27 -27.80
C ASP A 607 -19.32 0.04 -27.02
N MET A 608 -19.01 0.07 -25.71
CA MET A 608 -19.05 1.31 -24.92
C MET A 608 -17.89 2.25 -25.28
N SER A 609 -16.70 1.72 -25.51
CA SER A 609 -15.52 2.48 -25.98
C SER A 609 -15.79 3.11 -27.35
N ALA A 610 -16.39 2.36 -28.28
CA ALA A 610 -16.78 2.85 -29.60
C ALA A 610 -17.91 3.90 -29.54
N GLN A 611 -18.92 3.69 -28.68
CA GLN A 611 -19.96 4.69 -28.43
C GLN A 611 -19.38 5.98 -27.83
N TYR A 612 -18.46 5.88 -26.87
CA TYR A 612 -17.76 7.03 -26.29
C TYR A 612 -16.94 7.78 -27.33
N ASN A 613 -16.08 7.09 -28.07
CA ASN A 613 -15.27 7.69 -29.15
C ASN A 613 -16.16 8.37 -30.20
N THR A 614 -17.31 7.79 -30.53
CA THR A 614 -18.32 8.40 -31.42
C THR A 614 -18.94 9.66 -30.83
N ALA A 615 -19.33 9.64 -29.55
CA ALA A 615 -19.94 10.78 -28.86
C ALA A 615 -18.94 11.95 -28.72
N VAL A 616 -17.68 11.66 -28.37
CA VAL A 616 -16.59 12.66 -28.32
C VAL A 616 -16.32 13.23 -29.71
N ALA A 617 -16.25 12.41 -30.76
CA ALA A 617 -16.05 12.87 -32.14
C ALA A 617 -17.24 13.66 -32.74
N SER A 618 -18.42 13.63 -32.09
CA SER A 618 -19.50 14.58 -32.36
C SER A 618 -19.32 15.86 -31.54
N LEU A 619 -19.15 15.74 -30.23
CA LEU A 619 -18.94 16.85 -29.29
C LEU A 619 -17.86 17.83 -29.75
N LEU A 620 -16.69 17.31 -30.17
CA LEU A 620 -15.57 18.13 -30.63
C LEU A 620 -15.87 18.86 -31.95
N ARG A 621 -16.64 18.22 -32.84
CA ARG A 621 -17.13 18.82 -34.09
C ARG A 621 -18.09 19.96 -33.80
N ASP A 622 -19.05 19.75 -32.90
CA ASP A 622 -20.04 20.74 -32.50
C ASP A 622 -19.33 21.96 -31.87
N MET A 623 -18.40 21.73 -30.93
CA MET A 623 -17.58 22.79 -30.35
C MET A 623 -16.76 23.57 -31.38
N SER A 624 -16.24 22.92 -32.44
CA SER A 624 -15.51 23.59 -33.53
C SER A 624 -16.43 24.35 -34.51
N THR A 625 -17.72 24.00 -34.59
CA THR A 625 -18.71 24.81 -35.30
C THR A 625 -19.18 26.03 -34.51
N GLU A 626 -19.22 25.94 -33.18
CA GLU A 626 -19.55 27.04 -32.27
C GLU A 626 -18.39 28.03 -32.12
N HIS A 627 -17.17 27.53 -31.91
CA HIS A 627 -15.96 28.32 -31.68
C HIS A 627 -15.03 28.21 -32.89
N ARG A 628 -15.08 29.20 -33.81
CA ARG A 628 -14.35 29.16 -35.09
C ARG A 628 -12.82 29.14 -34.97
N ASP A 629 -12.29 29.52 -33.82
CA ASP A 629 -10.87 29.49 -33.45
C ASP A 629 -10.49 28.22 -32.67
N PHE A 630 -11.44 27.33 -32.36
CA PHE A 630 -11.18 26.01 -31.77
C PHE A 630 -10.89 24.95 -32.84
N GLN A 631 -9.66 24.47 -32.83
CA GLN A 631 -9.18 23.34 -33.63
C GLN A 631 -8.97 22.12 -32.75
N TYR A 632 -9.25 20.93 -33.29
CA TYR A 632 -9.00 19.67 -32.59
C TYR A 632 -8.46 18.59 -33.53
N SER A 633 -7.79 17.61 -32.94
CA SER A 633 -7.45 16.33 -33.55
C SER A 633 -7.95 15.24 -32.59
N PHE A 634 -8.86 14.41 -33.08
CA PHE A 634 -9.32 13.21 -32.39
C PHE A 634 -8.58 12.00 -32.99
N PHE A 635 -7.97 11.19 -32.13
CA PHE A 635 -7.30 9.94 -32.49
C PHE A 635 -8.08 8.74 -31.94
N ASP A 636 -8.57 7.88 -32.83
CA ASP A 636 -9.29 6.66 -32.46
C ASP A 636 -8.31 5.53 -32.09
N THR A 637 -7.76 5.64 -30.89
CA THR A 637 -6.86 4.65 -30.28
C THR A 637 -7.49 3.26 -30.21
N SER A 638 -8.83 3.15 -30.15
CA SER A 638 -9.54 1.86 -30.17
C SER A 638 -9.25 1.11 -31.46
N THR A 639 -9.54 1.71 -32.61
CA THR A 639 -9.33 1.07 -33.92
C THR A 639 -7.85 0.83 -34.19
N ALA A 640 -6.98 1.79 -33.89
CA ALA A 640 -5.53 1.65 -34.09
C ALA A 640 -4.91 0.52 -33.24
N LEU A 641 -5.35 0.35 -31.99
CA LEU A 641 -4.84 -0.72 -31.13
C LEU A 641 -5.46 -2.09 -31.48
N MET A 642 -6.71 -2.11 -31.96
CA MET A 642 -7.33 -3.33 -32.51
C MET A 642 -6.60 -3.86 -33.75
N GLU A 643 -6.04 -2.99 -34.60
CA GLU A 643 -5.20 -3.38 -35.74
C GLU A 643 -4.00 -4.22 -35.26
N TYR A 644 -3.27 -3.73 -34.26
CA TYR A 644 -2.11 -4.41 -33.67
C TYR A 644 -2.46 -5.74 -32.98
N ILE A 645 -3.67 -5.86 -32.42
CA ILE A 645 -4.17 -7.06 -31.74
C ILE A 645 -4.69 -8.12 -32.74
N ASN A 646 -5.22 -7.69 -33.89
CA ASN A 646 -5.75 -8.59 -34.92
C ASN A 646 -4.67 -9.07 -35.89
N GLU A 647 -3.67 -8.24 -36.19
CA GLU A 647 -2.58 -8.52 -37.15
C GLU A 647 -1.21 -8.36 -36.47
N PRO A 648 -0.89 -9.18 -35.45
CA PRO A 648 0.27 -8.99 -34.57
C PRO A 648 1.61 -9.13 -35.31
N GLU A 649 1.79 -10.21 -36.08
CA GLU A 649 3.00 -10.49 -36.86
C GLU A 649 3.32 -9.35 -37.85
N ALA A 650 2.31 -8.89 -38.60
CA ALA A 650 2.45 -7.80 -39.57
C ALA A 650 2.81 -6.46 -38.90
N ASN A 651 2.42 -6.27 -37.63
CA ASN A 651 2.74 -5.12 -36.83
C ASN A 651 4.01 -5.29 -35.96
N GLY A 652 4.70 -6.43 -36.04
CA GLY A 652 5.88 -6.73 -35.24
C GLY A 652 5.56 -6.83 -33.74
N TYR A 653 4.66 -7.74 -33.40
CA TYR A 653 4.36 -8.20 -32.04
C TYR A 653 4.16 -9.72 -32.03
N ASP A 654 4.59 -10.37 -30.95
CA ASP A 654 4.36 -11.79 -30.69
C ASP A 654 3.27 -12.01 -29.62
N GLU A 655 3.10 -11.06 -28.69
CA GLU A 655 2.15 -11.15 -27.58
C GLU A 655 1.22 -9.93 -27.49
N VAL A 656 -0.09 -10.19 -27.52
CA VAL A 656 -1.19 -9.20 -27.65
C VAL A 656 -2.38 -9.48 -26.73
N ARG A 657 -2.19 -10.37 -25.75
CA ARG A 657 -3.17 -10.87 -24.79
C ARG A 657 -2.66 -10.75 -23.36
N ALA A 658 -1.41 -11.14 -23.13
CA ALA A 658 -0.75 -10.99 -21.84
C ALA A 658 -0.16 -9.59 -21.65
N ALA A 659 -0.02 -9.19 -20.38
CA ALA A 659 0.79 -8.06 -20.00
C ALA A 659 2.27 -8.46 -19.99
N CYS A 660 3.16 -7.52 -20.31
CA CYS A 660 4.58 -7.77 -20.10
C CYS A 660 4.97 -7.77 -18.61
N CYS A 661 4.38 -6.89 -17.81
CA CYS A 661 4.66 -6.70 -16.39
C CYS A 661 3.42 -6.90 -15.52
N GLY A 662 3.50 -7.81 -14.56
CA GLY A 662 2.45 -8.06 -13.58
C GLY A 662 2.70 -9.35 -12.80
N LEU A 663 1.64 -10.04 -12.42
CA LEU A 663 1.72 -11.36 -11.77
C LEU A 663 0.54 -12.24 -12.15
N GLY A 664 0.71 -13.55 -11.96
CA GLY A 664 -0.30 -14.57 -12.22
C GLY A 664 -0.50 -14.86 -13.70
N ASP A 665 -1.62 -15.53 -14.01
CA ASP A 665 -1.96 -15.89 -15.39
C ASP A 665 -2.02 -14.63 -16.27
N ASN A 666 -1.42 -14.71 -17.48
CA ASN A 666 -1.28 -13.60 -18.43
C ASN A 666 -0.55 -12.35 -17.87
N ASN A 667 0.20 -12.46 -16.75
CA ASN A 667 0.66 -11.34 -15.91
C ASN A 667 -0.49 -10.37 -15.52
N ALA A 668 -1.73 -10.84 -15.52
CA ALA A 668 -2.93 -9.98 -15.52
C ALA A 668 -3.72 -10.00 -14.20
N MET A 669 -3.27 -10.74 -13.19
CA MET A 669 -3.97 -10.84 -11.89
C MET A 669 -3.64 -9.69 -10.93
N TYR A 670 -2.46 -9.07 -11.05
CA TYR A 670 -2.06 -7.92 -10.23
C TYR A 670 -1.34 -6.84 -11.06
N ARG A 671 -1.44 -5.58 -10.61
CA ARG A 671 -0.77 -4.43 -11.24
C ARG A 671 0.75 -4.63 -11.29
N CYS A 672 1.39 -4.14 -12.36
CA CYS A 672 2.83 -4.03 -12.46
C CYS A 672 3.39 -3.28 -11.24
N GLY A 673 4.30 -3.91 -10.50
CA GLY A 673 4.79 -3.42 -9.21
C GLY A 673 6.04 -4.15 -8.74
N ARG A 674 6.44 -3.92 -7.47
CA ARG A 674 7.76 -4.31 -6.91
C ARG A 674 8.05 -5.82 -6.89
N VAL A 675 7.03 -6.66 -7.01
CA VAL A 675 7.11 -8.12 -7.02
C VAL A 675 6.72 -8.73 -8.37
N SER A 676 6.53 -7.90 -9.40
CA SER A 676 6.05 -8.35 -10.72
C SER A 676 7.14 -9.00 -11.57
N THR A 677 6.76 -10.10 -12.22
CA THR A 677 7.51 -10.64 -13.36
C THR A 677 7.43 -9.68 -14.55
N VAL A 678 8.53 -9.52 -15.26
CA VAL A 678 8.64 -8.72 -16.48
C VAL A 678 9.03 -9.64 -17.64
N CYS A 679 8.37 -9.49 -18.79
CA CYS A 679 8.61 -10.32 -19.96
C CYS A 679 10.03 -10.14 -20.54
N PRO A 680 10.63 -11.18 -21.17
CA PRO A 680 12.01 -11.12 -21.67
C PRO A 680 12.23 -10.03 -22.74
N ASP A 681 11.30 -9.91 -23.70
CA ASP A 681 11.32 -8.85 -24.71
C ASP A 681 10.11 -7.92 -24.53
N ARG A 682 10.39 -6.66 -24.21
CA ARG A 682 9.38 -5.60 -24.01
C ARG A 682 8.95 -4.91 -25.31
N THR A 683 9.49 -5.34 -26.46
CA THR A 683 9.28 -4.72 -27.77
C THR A 683 8.30 -5.49 -28.64
N ASN A 684 8.20 -6.81 -28.47
CA ASN A 684 7.21 -7.67 -29.12
C ASN A 684 5.86 -7.78 -28.36
N HIS A 685 5.73 -7.15 -27.19
CA HIS A 685 4.48 -7.07 -26.42
C HIS A 685 3.68 -5.79 -26.75
N VAL A 686 2.37 -5.92 -26.94
CA VAL A 686 1.46 -4.77 -27.06
C VAL A 686 1.25 -4.07 -25.72
N PHE A 687 1.01 -4.85 -24.65
CA PHE A 687 0.65 -4.34 -23.33
C PHE A 687 1.83 -4.36 -22.35
N TRP A 688 2.03 -3.23 -21.66
CA TRP A 688 2.99 -3.16 -20.56
C TRP A 688 2.43 -3.80 -19.30
N ASP A 689 1.22 -3.42 -18.88
CA ASP A 689 0.57 -3.93 -17.68
C ASP A 689 -0.88 -4.35 -17.96
N LEU A 690 -1.67 -4.51 -16.89
CA LEU A 690 -3.11 -4.76 -16.89
C LEU A 690 -3.92 -4.04 -17.98
N VAL A 691 -3.59 -2.78 -18.29
CA VAL A 691 -4.37 -1.93 -19.22
C VAL A 691 -3.52 -1.06 -20.14
N HIS A 692 -2.26 -0.75 -19.79
CA HIS A 692 -1.46 0.26 -20.49
C HIS A 692 -0.56 -0.33 -21.59
N PRO A 693 -0.26 0.43 -22.66
CA PRO A 693 0.62 0.00 -23.76
C PRO A 693 2.12 0.01 -23.39
N THR A 694 2.91 -0.84 -24.07
CA THR A 694 4.39 -0.73 -24.00
C THR A 694 4.91 0.54 -24.65
N LYS A 695 6.11 0.97 -24.28
CA LYS A 695 6.86 2.07 -24.92
C LYS A 695 6.89 1.94 -26.45
N THR A 696 7.02 0.72 -26.97
CA THR A 696 7.00 0.43 -28.41
C THR A 696 5.62 0.68 -29.01
N THR A 697 4.56 0.23 -28.35
CA THR A 697 3.17 0.49 -28.74
C THR A 697 2.82 1.98 -28.66
N SER A 698 3.17 2.68 -27.57
CA SER A 698 3.00 4.14 -27.44
C SER A 698 3.69 4.90 -28.56
N ARG A 699 4.92 4.52 -28.94
CA ARG A 699 5.64 5.14 -30.07
C ARG A 699 4.90 4.95 -31.40
N LYS A 700 4.43 3.72 -31.69
CA LYS A 700 3.67 3.40 -32.91
C LYS A 700 2.35 4.18 -32.95
N LEU A 701 1.58 4.18 -31.86
CA LEU A 701 0.32 4.94 -31.73
C LEU A 701 0.51 6.45 -31.89
N THR A 702 1.52 7.06 -31.23
CA THR A 702 1.80 8.50 -31.39
C THR A 702 2.20 8.85 -32.82
N SER A 703 2.93 7.98 -33.53
CA SER A 703 3.25 8.19 -34.95
C SER A 703 1.99 8.24 -35.82
N VAL A 704 1.01 7.37 -35.56
CA VAL A 704 -0.30 7.40 -36.23
C VAL A 704 -1.05 8.69 -35.89
N ALA A 705 -1.08 9.11 -34.62
CA ALA A 705 -1.73 10.37 -34.22
C ALA A 705 -1.07 11.62 -34.84
N PHE A 706 0.24 11.59 -35.08
CA PHE A 706 0.99 12.75 -35.56
C PHE A 706 0.83 12.99 -37.07
N ASP A 707 1.09 11.96 -37.90
CA ASP A 707 1.10 12.06 -39.36
C ASP A 707 -0.11 11.40 -40.05
N GLY A 708 -0.91 10.61 -39.31
CA GLY A 708 -2.03 9.83 -39.85
C GLY A 708 -3.21 10.66 -40.37
N SER A 709 -4.24 9.96 -40.84
CA SER A 709 -5.46 10.57 -41.40
C SER A 709 -6.69 9.71 -41.11
N ARG A 710 -7.84 10.02 -41.72
CA ARG A 710 -9.08 9.26 -41.54
C ARG A 710 -8.91 7.80 -42.01
N PRO A 711 -9.53 6.82 -41.31
CA PRO A 711 -10.47 6.99 -40.21
C PRO A 711 -9.82 7.31 -38.85
N LEU A 712 -8.56 6.91 -38.64
CA LEU A 712 -7.92 6.92 -37.31
C LEU A 712 -7.69 8.32 -36.73
N VAL A 713 -7.44 9.32 -37.56
CA VAL A 713 -7.20 10.72 -37.14
C VAL A 713 -8.12 11.68 -37.89
N SER A 714 -8.82 12.56 -37.17
CA SER A 714 -9.82 13.47 -37.77
C SER A 714 -10.09 14.71 -36.90
N PRO A 715 -10.42 15.88 -37.49
CA PRO A 715 -10.38 16.23 -38.91
C PRO A 715 -8.98 16.54 -39.45
N ILE A 716 -8.03 16.80 -38.55
CA ILE A 716 -6.62 17.12 -38.82
C ILE A 716 -5.72 16.31 -37.89
N ASN A 717 -4.46 16.16 -38.25
CA ASN A 717 -3.42 15.51 -37.44
C ASN A 717 -2.51 16.55 -36.76
N LEU A 718 -1.62 16.08 -35.89
CA LEU A 718 -0.81 16.95 -35.02
C LEU A 718 0.38 17.58 -35.76
N HIS A 719 0.80 17.01 -36.90
CA HIS A 719 1.72 17.66 -37.82
C HIS A 719 1.11 18.93 -38.43
N VAL A 720 -0.13 18.86 -38.92
CA VAL A 720 -0.77 19.97 -39.66
C VAL A 720 -1.36 21.04 -38.73
N MET A 721 -1.94 20.67 -37.59
CA MET A 721 -2.68 21.60 -36.71
C MET A 721 -1.89 22.89 -36.33
N PRO A 722 -0.62 22.84 -35.91
CA PRO A 722 0.15 24.04 -35.55
C PRO A 722 0.37 25.03 -36.72
N THR A 723 0.26 24.55 -37.96
CA THR A 723 0.60 25.35 -39.16
C THR A 723 -0.51 26.32 -39.60
N GLY A 724 -1.72 26.18 -39.06
CA GLY A 724 -2.90 26.95 -39.46
C GLY A 724 -3.39 26.70 -40.90
N ARG A 725 -2.79 25.75 -41.63
CA ARG A 725 -3.14 25.42 -43.03
C ARG A 725 -4.35 24.49 -43.12
N PHE A 726 -5.49 24.89 -42.57
CA PHE A 726 -6.75 24.19 -42.79
C PHE A 726 -7.38 24.63 -44.12
N THR A 727 -7.22 23.85 -45.18
CA THR A 727 -8.08 23.93 -46.37
C THR A 727 -9.33 23.07 -46.12
N PRO A 728 -10.54 23.65 -45.99
CA PRO A 728 -11.75 22.86 -45.83
C PRO A 728 -11.99 22.06 -47.11
N ARG A 729 -11.92 20.73 -47.06
CA ARG A 729 -12.25 19.88 -48.21
C ARG A 729 -13.77 19.94 -48.42
N SER A 730 -14.19 20.74 -49.39
CA SER A 730 -15.57 21.16 -49.60
C SER A 730 -16.46 20.10 -50.30
N ASP A 731 -16.47 18.89 -49.75
CA ASP A 731 -17.34 17.78 -50.18
C ASP A 731 -18.24 17.34 -49.03
N ASN A 732 -19.13 18.25 -48.61
CA ASN A 732 -20.09 17.99 -47.52
C ASN A 732 -21.29 17.15 -48.01
N LYS A 733 -20.99 15.96 -48.54
CA LYS A 733 -21.95 14.91 -48.91
C LYS A 733 -21.44 13.54 -48.48
N LEU A 734 -21.63 13.22 -47.20
CA LEU A 734 -21.69 11.83 -46.75
C LEU A 734 -22.82 11.13 -47.51
N THR A 735 -22.46 10.38 -48.56
CA THR A 735 -23.41 9.52 -49.25
C THR A 735 -23.67 8.28 -48.40
N THR A 736 -24.86 7.70 -48.50
CA THR A 736 -25.32 6.58 -47.65
C THR A 736 -24.62 5.23 -47.91
N LYS A 737 -23.43 5.25 -48.54
CA LYS A 737 -22.56 4.09 -48.77
C LYS A 737 -21.40 3.94 -47.78
N GLU A 738 -21.05 4.98 -47.02
CA GLU A 738 -19.87 4.95 -46.12
C GLU A 738 -20.19 4.52 -44.68
N VAL A 739 -21.44 4.11 -44.39
CA VAL A 739 -21.92 3.70 -43.05
C VAL A 739 -22.18 2.17 -42.96
N ALA A 740 -21.82 1.42 -43.99
CA ALA A 740 -21.77 -0.04 -43.97
C ALA A 740 -20.47 -0.48 -44.67
N PRO A 741 -19.62 -1.32 -44.04
CA PRO A 741 -20.07 -2.50 -43.30
C PRO A 741 -19.41 -2.72 -41.92
N TRP A 742 -20.22 -2.83 -40.86
CA TRP A 742 -19.77 -3.39 -39.56
C TRP A 742 -20.69 -4.51 -39.01
N VAL A 743 -21.40 -5.19 -39.93
CA VAL A 743 -22.29 -6.35 -39.63
C VAL A 743 -21.94 -7.57 -40.50
N ALA A 744 -20.99 -7.45 -41.44
CA ALA A 744 -20.77 -8.42 -42.52
C ALA A 744 -19.57 -9.38 -42.35
N THR A 745 -18.68 -9.14 -41.37
CA THR A 745 -17.43 -9.92 -41.22
C THR A 745 -17.57 -11.21 -40.39
N GLN A 746 -18.75 -11.50 -39.83
CA GLN A 746 -19.02 -12.79 -39.18
C GLN A 746 -19.31 -13.92 -40.18
N ALA A 747 -19.59 -13.61 -41.45
CA ALA A 747 -19.98 -14.58 -42.48
C ALA A 747 -18.79 -15.25 -43.22
N GLN A 748 -17.62 -14.60 -43.30
CA GLN A 748 -16.52 -15.07 -44.16
C GLN A 748 -15.62 -16.17 -43.56
N ARG A 749 -15.87 -16.64 -42.32
CA ARG A 749 -15.15 -17.78 -41.72
C ARG A 749 -15.84 -19.15 -41.86
N LYS A 750 -16.82 -19.30 -42.76
CA LYS A 750 -17.41 -20.59 -43.17
C LYS A 750 -17.30 -20.85 -44.68
N ALA A 751 -16.06 -20.82 -45.21
CA ALA A 751 -15.78 -21.04 -46.64
C ALA A 751 -14.66 -22.05 -46.95
N VAL A 752 -14.21 -22.86 -45.97
CA VAL A 752 -13.31 -24.02 -46.20
C VAL A 752 -13.97 -25.30 -45.67
N SER A 753 -15.22 -25.54 -46.08
CA SER A 753 -15.96 -26.80 -45.86
C SER A 753 -17.27 -26.83 -46.68
N ALA A 754 -17.17 -26.64 -48.00
CA ALA A 754 -18.32 -26.64 -48.91
C ALA A 754 -18.36 -27.91 -49.76
N LEU A 755 -18.71 -29.06 -49.16
CA LEU A 755 -18.77 -30.33 -49.88
C LEU A 755 -19.89 -31.29 -49.40
N ARG A 756 -21.15 -30.82 -49.42
CA ARG A 756 -22.32 -31.68 -49.74
C ARG A 756 -23.60 -30.89 -50.05
N PHE A 757 -24.20 -31.32 -51.15
CA PHE A 757 -25.58 -31.13 -51.64
C PHE A 757 -26.65 -31.48 -50.56
N SER A 758 -27.91 -31.00 -50.58
CA SER A 758 -28.61 -30.07 -51.50
C SER A 758 -30.08 -29.76 -51.09
N ARG A 759 -30.68 -28.74 -51.74
CA ARG A 759 -32.13 -28.59 -52.11
C ARG A 759 -33.21 -28.54 -51.01
N PHE A 760 -33.87 -27.38 -50.89
CA PHE A 760 -35.26 -27.05 -51.35
C PHE A 760 -35.56 -25.62 -50.81
N GLU A 761 -36.11 -24.61 -51.52
CA GLU A 761 -37.27 -24.46 -52.43
C GLU A 761 -38.64 -24.73 -51.74
N THR A 762 -39.71 -23.90 -51.85
CA THR A 762 -39.92 -22.61 -52.57
C THR A 762 -41.13 -21.81 -51.98
N THR A 763 -41.07 -20.47 -52.08
CA THR A 763 -42.09 -19.38 -52.05
C THR A 763 -43.61 -19.67 -51.89
N CYS A 764 -44.35 -18.86 -51.08
CA CYS A 764 -45.63 -18.18 -51.48
C CYS A 764 -46.21 -17.12 -50.49
N ALA A 765 -47.25 -16.36 -50.91
CA ALA A 765 -47.65 -15.04 -50.36
C ALA A 765 -49.16 -14.86 -49.99
N ARG A 766 -49.51 -13.67 -49.42
CA ARG A 766 -50.86 -13.07 -49.13
C ARG A 766 -51.60 -13.64 -47.90
N LEU A 767 -52.51 -12.95 -47.18
CA LEU A 767 -53.62 -12.00 -47.50
C LEU A 767 -53.79 -10.89 -46.40
N ILE A 768 -54.21 -9.63 -46.70
CA ILE A 768 -55.56 -8.98 -46.59
C ILE A 768 -56.23 -9.09 -45.18
N GLY A 769 -56.87 -8.07 -44.56
CA GLY A 769 -57.19 -6.65 -44.91
C GLY A 769 -58.70 -6.31 -44.69
N GLY A 770 -59.18 -5.09 -44.37
CA GLY A 770 -58.53 -3.81 -44.01
C GLY A 770 -59.38 -2.53 -44.29
N GLY A 771 -59.99 -1.87 -43.28
CA GLY A 771 -60.71 -0.56 -43.42
C GLY A 771 -61.55 -0.11 -42.20
N ARG A 772 -62.47 0.89 -42.25
CA ARG A 772 -62.32 2.35 -42.58
C ARG A 772 -63.68 3.13 -42.46
N GLY A 773 -63.74 4.25 -41.71
CA GLY A 773 -64.81 5.31 -41.78
C GLY A 773 -65.72 5.42 -40.53
N HIS A 774 -66.46 6.53 -40.26
CA HIS A 774 -66.49 7.88 -40.88
C HIS A 774 -67.33 8.91 -40.05
N MET A 775 -66.91 10.20 -40.01
CA MET A 775 -67.73 11.47 -39.87
C MET A 775 -68.63 11.68 -38.62
N LEU A 776 -69.13 12.86 -38.19
CA LEU A 776 -68.94 14.34 -38.38
C LEU A 776 -69.56 15.00 -37.08
N VAL A 777 -69.38 16.27 -36.64
CA VAL A 777 -69.86 17.60 -37.15
C VAL A 777 -69.35 18.75 -36.19
N ASP A 778 -69.13 19.97 -36.71
CA ASP A 778 -69.08 21.36 -36.12
C ASP A 778 -68.03 21.93 -35.12
N GLY A 779 -67.75 23.25 -35.31
CA GLY A 779 -67.11 24.23 -34.38
C GLY A 779 -65.57 24.41 -34.53
N ALA A 780 -64.96 25.27 -35.37
CA ALA A 780 -65.12 26.70 -35.70
C ALA A 780 -64.82 27.69 -34.53
N GLY A 781 -63.85 28.63 -34.60
CA GLY A 781 -62.75 28.84 -35.58
C GLY A 781 -61.96 30.17 -35.39
N ALA A 782 -60.78 30.28 -36.06
CA ALA A 782 -60.01 31.49 -36.51
C ALA A 782 -59.67 32.69 -35.55
N GLY A 783 -58.61 33.49 -35.77
CA GLY A 783 -57.48 33.44 -36.71
C GLY A 783 -56.77 34.80 -36.98
N ALA A 784 -55.48 34.78 -37.41
CA ALA A 784 -54.63 35.92 -37.89
C ALA A 784 -54.23 37.04 -36.88
N GLY A 785 -53.18 37.87 -37.08
CA GLY A 785 -52.05 37.81 -38.04
C GLY A 785 -51.27 39.14 -38.26
N GLY A 786 -49.95 39.08 -38.54
CA GLY A 786 -49.08 40.22 -39.01
C GLY A 786 -48.27 40.98 -37.92
N THR A 787 -47.25 41.81 -38.19
CA THR A 787 -46.42 42.06 -39.43
C THR A 787 -45.16 42.93 -39.15
N CYS A 788 -44.15 42.89 -40.04
CA CYS A 788 -43.14 43.94 -40.39
C CYS A 788 -42.13 44.57 -39.37
N ALA A 789 -40.87 44.10 -39.43
CA ALA A 789 -39.61 44.79 -39.83
C ALA A 789 -39.25 46.29 -39.55
N TRP A 790 -37.92 46.57 -39.64
CA TRP A 790 -37.17 47.87 -39.75
C TRP A 790 -36.63 48.61 -38.49
N ALA A 791 -35.39 48.27 -38.11
CA ALA A 791 -34.14 49.08 -38.24
C ALA A 791 -34.03 50.61 -37.91
N ILE A 792 -32.85 50.95 -37.36
CA ILE A 792 -31.98 52.14 -37.62
C ILE A 792 -32.05 53.45 -36.75
N VAL A 793 -30.93 53.66 -36.01
CA VAL A 793 -30.14 54.90 -35.71
C VAL A 793 -30.67 56.07 -34.83
N ALA A 794 -29.96 56.25 -33.70
CA ALA A 794 -29.58 57.51 -33.01
C ALA A 794 -28.37 57.19 -32.08
N ALA A 795 -27.28 57.95 -31.82
CA ALA A 795 -26.79 59.31 -32.14
C ALA A 795 -27.45 60.50 -31.39
N ALA A 796 -26.74 61.47 -30.78
CA ALA A 796 -25.32 61.68 -30.39
C ALA A 796 -25.26 62.85 -29.33
N ALA A 797 -24.15 63.48 -28.84
CA ALA A 797 -22.70 63.45 -29.13
C ALA A 797 -21.84 64.04 -27.96
N SER A 798 -20.56 63.63 -27.89
CA SER A 798 -19.33 64.41 -27.54
C SER A 798 -19.24 65.49 -26.41
N ARG A 799 -18.26 65.26 -25.49
CA ARG A 799 -17.33 66.24 -24.85
C ARG A 799 -17.95 67.22 -23.78
N SER A 800 -17.21 67.91 -22.90
CA SER A 800 -15.76 68.21 -22.74
C SER A 800 -15.39 68.32 -21.23
N VAL A 801 -14.28 67.77 -20.68
CA VAL A 801 -12.83 68.19 -20.66
C VAL A 801 -12.39 68.99 -19.41
N MET A 802 -11.15 68.69 -18.94
CA MET A 802 -10.33 69.25 -17.84
C MET A 802 -10.47 68.61 -16.43
N ALA A 803 -9.42 68.50 -15.59
CA ALA A 803 -8.04 67.96 -15.75
C ALA A 803 -7.19 68.31 -14.51
N ARG A 804 -6.36 67.37 -13.99
CA ARG A 804 -5.05 67.66 -13.34
C ARG A 804 -4.17 66.41 -13.09
N ASN A 805 -3.06 66.38 -13.84
CA ASN A 805 -1.73 65.81 -13.58
C ASN A 805 -1.28 65.77 -12.09
N ARG A 806 -0.29 64.99 -11.60
CA ARG A 806 0.79 64.09 -12.15
C ARG A 806 1.15 63.06 -11.02
N ALA A 807 1.66 61.83 -11.24
CA ALA A 807 3.01 61.38 -11.69
C ALA A 807 4.18 61.77 -10.71
N ALA A 808 5.20 60.95 -10.38
CA ALA A 808 5.57 59.55 -10.71
C ALA A 808 6.77 59.05 -9.84
N ALA A 809 7.12 57.73 -9.96
CA ALA A 809 8.48 57.14 -9.76
C ALA A 809 9.15 57.17 -8.35
N VAL A 810 10.19 56.38 -8.00
CA VAL A 810 10.61 54.94 -8.18
C VAL A 810 11.93 54.74 -7.38
N ALA A 811 12.36 53.49 -7.10
CA ALA A 811 13.69 53.07 -6.54
C ALA A 811 13.92 53.22 -5.01
N MET A 812 14.80 52.47 -4.31
CA MET A 812 15.40 51.13 -4.55
C MET A 812 15.99 50.49 -3.26
N ALA A 813 15.98 49.15 -3.21
CA ALA A 813 17.01 48.21 -2.71
C ALA A 813 17.70 48.32 -1.30
N SER A 814 17.35 47.34 -0.45
CA SER A 814 18.28 46.35 0.17
C SER A 814 19.13 46.63 1.43
N LYS A 815 19.51 45.52 2.10
CA LYS A 815 20.52 45.32 3.18
C LYS A 815 20.14 45.81 4.59
N SER A 816 20.77 45.35 5.69
CA SER A 816 21.17 43.99 6.13
C SER A 816 21.83 44.10 7.53
N PHE A 817 21.27 43.41 8.53
CA PHE A 817 21.90 42.85 9.75
C PHE A 817 22.91 43.63 10.65
N THR A 818 22.69 43.47 11.97
CA THR A 818 23.63 43.51 13.12
C THR A 818 24.12 44.83 13.75
N ALA A 819 24.09 44.81 15.10
CA ALA A 819 24.85 45.58 16.12
C ALA A 819 24.60 47.11 16.27
N ALA A 820 24.66 47.70 17.47
CA ALA A 820 24.55 47.18 18.85
C ALA A 820 24.40 48.34 19.87
N LEU A 821 23.61 48.14 20.95
CA LEU A 821 23.80 48.76 22.29
C LEU A 821 22.91 47.97 23.29
N PHE A 822 23.35 47.42 24.43
CA PHE A 822 24.12 47.86 25.61
C PHE A 822 23.31 48.55 26.74
N LEU A 823 23.09 47.75 27.80
CA LEU A 823 23.06 48.09 29.25
C LEU A 823 21.81 48.69 29.94
N ALA A 824 21.62 48.19 31.18
CA ALA A 824 21.00 48.85 32.36
C ALA A 824 19.45 49.08 32.38
N THR A 825 18.71 48.86 33.48
CA THR A 825 19.06 48.29 34.81
C THR A 825 17.84 47.68 35.55
N THR A 826 18.15 46.79 36.50
CA THR A 826 17.45 46.36 37.74
C THR A 826 16.48 47.37 38.40
N LEU A 827 15.48 47.02 39.24
CA LEU A 827 15.41 46.09 40.41
C LEU A 827 14.00 45.42 40.53
N LEU A 828 13.84 44.18 41.02
CA LEU A 828 13.54 43.71 42.42
C LEU A 828 12.31 44.37 43.08
N LEU A 829 11.42 43.70 43.84
CA LEU A 829 11.49 42.39 44.57
C LEU A 829 10.08 41.74 44.74
N ALA A 830 9.98 40.64 45.50
CA ALA A 830 8.76 39.84 45.77
C ALA A 830 7.91 40.43 46.95
N ALA A 831 6.77 39.90 47.42
CA ALA A 831 6.17 38.56 47.30
C ALA A 831 4.65 38.51 47.68
N ALA A 832 4.08 37.29 47.66
CA ALA A 832 3.05 36.73 48.55
C ALA A 832 1.53 36.77 48.21
N ALA A 833 0.88 35.69 48.68
CA ALA A 833 -0.52 35.51 49.11
C ALA A 833 -1.69 35.52 48.08
N THR A 834 -2.27 34.33 47.96
CA THR A 834 -3.62 33.98 47.49
C THR A 834 -4.77 34.74 48.16
N MET A 835 -5.87 35.00 47.42
CA MET A 835 -7.26 35.06 47.94
C MET A 835 -8.26 34.56 46.89
N ALA A 836 -9.50 34.25 47.29
CA ALA A 836 -10.53 33.63 46.44
C ALA A 836 -11.97 34.01 46.87
N GLN A 837 -12.95 33.58 46.05
CA GLN A 837 -14.42 33.55 46.29
C GLN A 837 -15.25 34.86 46.13
N ALA A 838 -16.00 34.94 45.00
CA ALA A 838 -17.49 35.05 44.87
C ALA A 838 -18.30 36.08 45.72
N PRO A 839 -19.67 36.13 45.66
CA PRO A 839 -20.67 35.76 44.63
C PRO A 839 -21.59 36.96 44.23
N VAL A 840 -22.72 36.74 43.52
CA VAL A 840 -24.10 37.34 43.69
C VAL A 840 -25.01 37.01 42.46
N PRO A 841 -26.37 36.89 42.59
CA PRO A 841 -27.18 36.09 41.67
C PRO A 841 -28.28 36.83 40.86
N ALA A 842 -29.16 36.07 40.19
CA ALA A 842 -30.17 36.52 39.21
C ALA A 842 -31.62 36.65 39.73
N ARG A 843 -32.50 37.34 38.97
CA ARG A 843 -33.97 37.20 39.02
C ARG A 843 -34.65 37.68 37.72
N ALA A 844 -35.95 37.38 37.55
CA ALA A 844 -36.72 37.58 36.30
C ALA A 844 -37.94 38.51 36.45
N GLY A 845 -38.54 38.92 35.32
CA GLY A 845 -39.78 39.73 35.21
C GLY A 845 -40.36 39.69 33.78
N THR A 846 -41.64 40.01 33.57
CA THR A 846 -42.40 39.70 32.32
C THR A 846 -43.62 40.62 32.11
N ILE A 847 -44.38 40.46 31.00
CA ILE A 847 -45.87 40.66 30.82
C ILE A 847 -46.39 41.74 29.79
N HIS A 848 -47.05 41.26 28.69
CA HIS A 848 -48.18 41.85 27.88
C HIS A 848 -47.99 43.04 26.88
N LYS A 849 -48.81 43.28 25.80
CA LYS A 849 -50.03 42.62 25.21
C LYS A 849 -50.37 42.98 23.71
N HIS A 850 -51.03 42.04 22.98
CA HIS A 850 -51.95 42.07 21.79
C HIS A 850 -51.68 42.92 20.48
N MET A 851 -51.57 42.38 19.23
CA MET A 851 -52.54 41.73 18.27
C MET A 851 -53.64 42.62 17.63
N PRO A 852 -54.26 42.31 16.45
CA PRO A 852 -53.92 41.48 15.24
C PRO A 852 -54.31 42.24 13.91
N PRO A 853 -54.75 41.66 12.75
CA PRO A 853 -54.57 40.35 12.04
C PRO A 853 -53.89 40.54 10.64
N ALA A 854 -53.84 39.64 9.62
CA ALA A 854 -54.58 38.41 9.28
C ALA A 854 -53.86 37.45 8.27
N THR A 855 -54.14 36.14 8.38
CA THR A 855 -54.15 35.08 7.32
C THR A 855 -52.86 34.74 6.52
N ALA A 856 -52.58 33.49 6.10
CA ALA A 856 -53.36 32.23 6.11
C ALA A 856 -52.49 30.99 6.46
N ASN A 857 -53.12 29.82 6.60
CA ASN A 857 -52.55 28.58 7.17
C ASN A 857 -51.74 27.72 6.18
N TYR A 858 -50.79 26.94 6.72
CA TYR A 858 -50.77 25.48 6.56
C TYR A 858 -50.23 24.85 7.85
N SER A 859 -50.71 23.67 8.23
CA SER A 859 -50.34 22.98 9.47
C SER A 859 -49.76 21.59 9.19
N CYS A 860 -48.72 21.20 9.93
CA CYS A 860 -48.26 19.82 10.02
C CYS A 860 -48.06 19.47 11.50
N THR A 861 -48.83 18.51 12.00
CA THR A 861 -48.74 18.08 13.40
C THR A 861 -47.58 17.10 13.58
N ALA A 862 -46.48 17.60 14.14
CA ALA A 862 -45.39 16.74 14.62
C ALA A 862 -45.88 15.91 15.82
N ALA A 863 -46.21 14.64 15.58
CA ALA A 863 -46.43 13.68 16.65
C ALA A 863 -45.08 13.40 17.34
N ALA A 864 -44.92 13.89 18.57
CA ALA A 864 -43.74 13.59 19.37
C ALA A 864 -43.75 12.11 19.78
N MET A 865 -43.06 11.26 19.02
CA MET A 865 -42.76 9.90 19.44
C MET A 865 -41.91 9.95 20.71
N ALA A 866 -42.47 9.43 21.81
CA ALA A 866 -41.70 9.21 23.03
C ALA A 866 -40.68 8.10 22.76
N VAL A 867 -39.41 8.48 22.60
CA VAL A 867 -38.30 7.51 22.56
C VAL A 867 -38.27 6.79 23.90
N ALA A 868 -38.47 5.47 23.88
CA ALA A 868 -38.37 4.66 25.09
C ALA A 868 -36.93 4.76 25.63
N ALA A 869 -36.78 5.05 26.92
CA ALA A 869 -35.47 5.06 27.55
C ALA A 869 -34.84 3.66 27.50
N SER A 870 -33.55 3.57 27.18
CA SER A 870 -32.82 2.30 27.19
C SER A 870 -32.89 1.67 28.60
N PRO A 871 -33.06 0.34 28.72
CA PRO A 871 -33.12 -0.32 30.02
C PRO A 871 -31.79 -0.24 30.81
N VAL A 872 -30.66 0.04 30.15
CA VAL A 872 -29.34 0.18 30.78
C VAL A 872 -28.64 1.45 30.27
N PRO A 873 -27.86 2.16 31.11
CA PRO A 873 -27.32 3.47 30.73
C PRO A 873 -26.06 3.38 29.84
N ALA A 874 -25.41 2.23 29.77
CA ALA A 874 -24.18 2.01 29.00
C ALA A 874 -23.88 0.51 28.81
N ILE A 875 -23.01 0.20 27.86
CA ILE A 875 -22.37 -1.11 27.69
C ILE A 875 -20.84 -0.92 27.68
N TYR A 876 -20.14 -1.61 28.58
CA TYR A 876 -18.68 -1.70 28.57
C TYR A 876 -18.28 -3.06 27.98
N VAL A 877 -17.40 -3.05 26.97
CA VAL A 877 -17.12 -4.23 26.14
C VAL A 877 -15.67 -4.64 26.23
N PHE A 878 -15.42 -5.93 26.42
CA PHE A 878 -14.10 -6.56 26.56
C PHE A 878 -14.04 -7.82 25.70
N GLY A 879 -12.87 -8.16 25.18
CA GLY A 879 -12.70 -9.38 24.41
C GLY A 879 -11.71 -9.34 23.25
N ASP A 880 -11.94 -10.25 22.32
CA ASP A 880 -11.17 -10.46 21.10
C ASP A 880 -11.79 -9.77 19.86
N SER A 881 -11.38 -10.20 18.67
CA SER A 881 -11.86 -9.69 17.37
C SER A 881 -13.36 -9.83 17.15
N LEU A 882 -14.05 -10.72 17.88
CA LEU A 882 -15.51 -10.87 17.80
C LEU A 882 -16.26 -9.67 18.42
N ALA A 883 -15.57 -8.85 19.22
CA ALA A 883 -16.10 -7.61 19.78
C ALA A 883 -15.32 -6.34 19.39
N ASP A 884 -14.13 -6.43 18.79
CA ASP A 884 -13.38 -5.24 18.35
C ASP A 884 -14.16 -4.43 17.30
N VAL A 885 -14.13 -3.11 17.47
CA VAL A 885 -14.80 -2.08 16.67
C VAL A 885 -13.83 -1.02 16.11
N GLY A 886 -12.52 -1.25 16.27
CA GLY A 886 -11.46 -0.40 15.73
C GLY A 886 -10.25 -0.15 16.63
N ASN A 887 -10.13 -0.77 17.81
CA ASN A 887 -8.97 -0.56 18.70
C ASN A 887 -7.65 -0.95 18.00
N ASN A 888 -7.64 -2.08 17.29
CA ASN A 888 -6.42 -2.56 16.61
C ASN A 888 -5.91 -1.62 15.49
N ASN A 889 -6.75 -0.75 14.94
CA ASN A 889 -6.33 0.25 13.95
C ASN A 889 -5.31 1.24 14.54
N HIS A 890 -5.31 1.40 15.87
CA HIS A 890 -4.39 2.25 16.62
C HIS A 890 -3.12 1.52 17.10
N LEU A 891 -2.97 0.22 16.82
CA LEU A 891 -1.83 -0.60 17.23
C LEU A 891 -0.86 -0.85 16.05
N PRO A 892 0.46 -0.98 16.28
CA PRO A 892 1.44 -1.42 15.27
C PRO A 892 1.36 -2.95 15.07
N THR A 893 0.22 -3.43 14.57
CA THR A 893 -0.12 -4.84 14.41
C THR A 893 -0.58 -5.13 12.98
N LEU A 894 -0.39 -6.38 12.53
CA LEU A 894 -1.03 -6.91 11.31
C LEU A 894 -2.46 -7.40 11.56
N LEU A 895 -2.86 -7.57 12.83
CA LEU A 895 -4.20 -8.01 13.22
C LEU A 895 -5.18 -6.84 13.12
N ARG A 896 -5.55 -6.42 11.92
CA ARG A 896 -6.49 -5.31 11.67
C ARG A 896 -7.65 -5.71 10.76
N ALA A 897 -8.61 -4.80 10.63
CA ALA A 897 -9.77 -4.91 9.73
C ALA A 897 -10.19 -3.53 9.18
N ASP A 898 -9.21 -2.71 8.83
CA ASP A 898 -9.30 -1.33 8.30
C ASP A 898 -9.22 -1.27 6.76
N PHE A 899 -9.47 -2.39 6.07
CA PHE A 899 -9.28 -2.56 4.62
C PHE A 899 -10.55 -3.00 3.84
N PRO A 900 -10.62 -2.78 2.50
CA PRO A 900 -11.86 -2.54 1.74
C PRO A 900 -12.96 -3.64 1.66
N HIS A 901 -12.81 -4.78 2.31
CA HIS A 901 -13.83 -5.83 2.34
C HIS A 901 -14.48 -5.95 3.72
N ASN A 902 -13.70 -5.73 4.79
CA ASN A 902 -14.25 -5.64 6.14
C ASN A 902 -15.09 -4.37 6.24
N GLY A 903 -16.28 -4.46 6.85
CA GLY A 903 -17.22 -3.34 6.91
C GLY A 903 -17.87 -2.94 5.56
N ILE A 904 -17.82 -3.78 4.52
CA ILE A 904 -18.54 -3.56 3.24
C ILE A 904 -20.06 -3.35 3.42
N ASP A 905 -20.70 -4.04 4.36
CA ASP A 905 -22.12 -3.91 4.72
C ASP A 905 -22.34 -2.96 5.91
N TYR A 906 -21.26 -2.52 6.59
CA TYR A 906 -21.34 -1.55 7.67
C TYR A 906 -21.84 -0.19 7.11
N PRO A 907 -22.66 0.58 7.85
CA PRO A 907 -23.23 1.84 7.35
C PRO A 907 -22.21 2.78 6.69
N GLY A 908 -22.40 3.01 5.38
CA GLY A 908 -21.51 3.81 4.54
C GLY A 908 -20.43 3.03 3.76
N GLY A 909 -20.39 1.69 3.87
CA GLY A 909 -19.47 0.83 3.12
C GLY A 909 -17.99 1.02 3.50
N LYS A 910 -17.72 1.36 4.76
CA LYS A 910 -16.38 1.71 5.24
C LYS A 910 -15.87 0.70 6.27
N ALA A 911 -14.67 0.20 6.01
CA ALA A 911 -13.89 -0.55 6.98
C ALA A 911 -13.62 0.31 8.23
N THR A 912 -14.06 -0.19 9.38
CA THR A 912 -13.90 0.50 10.68
C THR A 912 -13.06 -0.29 11.68
N GLY A 913 -12.56 -1.47 11.32
CA GLY A 913 -11.87 -2.38 12.25
C GLY A 913 -12.75 -3.46 12.89
N ARG A 914 -14.00 -3.65 12.43
CA ARG A 914 -14.75 -4.89 12.73
C ARG A 914 -14.16 -6.04 11.92
N PHE A 915 -13.90 -7.17 12.58
CA PHE A 915 -13.53 -8.43 11.93
C PHE A 915 -14.77 -9.13 11.35
N SER A 916 -15.50 -8.45 10.45
CA SER A 916 -16.67 -8.97 9.74
C SER A 916 -16.95 -8.14 8.49
N ASN A 917 -17.87 -8.58 7.63
CA ASN A 917 -18.39 -7.78 6.52
C ASN A 917 -19.19 -6.55 6.99
N GLY A 918 -19.70 -6.54 8.22
CA GLY A 918 -20.51 -5.44 8.74
C GLY A 918 -20.33 -5.27 10.24
N LYS A 919 -21.45 -5.09 10.94
CA LYS A 919 -21.54 -5.07 12.40
C LYS A 919 -21.13 -6.40 13.02
N ASN A 920 -20.49 -6.33 14.19
CA ASN A 920 -20.20 -7.49 15.03
C ASN A 920 -21.35 -7.74 16.04
N SER A 921 -21.19 -8.70 16.95
CA SER A 921 -22.24 -9.02 17.93
C SER A 921 -22.50 -7.92 18.96
N VAL A 922 -21.50 -7.07 19.26
CA VAL A 922 -21.65 -5.99 20.26
C VAL A 922 -22.28 -4.73 19.67
N ASP A 923 -22.10 -4.49 18.35
CA ASP A 923 -22.92 -3.54 17.59
C ASP A 923 -24.41 -3.87 17.71
N PHE A 924 -24.80 -5.12 17.38
CA PHE A 924 -26.21 -5.55 17.45
C PHE A 924 -26.77 -5.55 18.88
N LEU A 925 -25.93 -5.85 19.89
CA LEU A 925 -26.34 -5.76 21.29
C LEU A 925 -26.70 -4.32 21.68
N ALA A 926 -25.88 -3.33 21.28
CA ALA A 926 -26.17 -1.92 21.50
C ALA A 926 -27.48 -1.49 20.81
N GLU A 927 -27.65 -1.83 19.53
CA GLU A 927 -28.86 -1.47 18.79
C GLU A 927 -30.14 -2.11 19.38
N THR A 928 -30.06 -3.37 19.82
CA THR A 928 -31.21 -4.07 20.44
C THR A 928 -31.59 -3.46 21.80
N LEU A 929 -30.64 -2.80 22.48
CA LEU A 929 -30.87 -2.05 23.72
C LEU A 929 -31.22 -0.57 23.49
N GLY A 930 -31.29 -0.10 22.24
CA GLY A 930 -31.55 1.32 21.92
C GLY A 930 -30.37 2.25 22.24
N LEU A 931 -29.15 1.72 22.26
CA LEU A 931 -27.90 2.46 22.48
C LEU A 931 -27.09 2.58 21.19
N ALA A 932 -26.23 3.59 21.11
CA ALA A 932 -25.17 3.63 20.10
C ALA A 932 -24.05 2.64 20.46
N THR A 933 -23.34 2.10 19.46
CA THR A 933 -22.19 1.23 19.72
C THR A 933 -21.14 1.96 20.56
N SER A 934 -20.69 1.31 21.64
CA SER A 934 -19.57 1.75 22.47
C SER A 934 -18.30 1.94 21.61
N PRO A 935 -17.72 3.15 21.54
CA PRO A 935 -16.58 3.44 20.68
C PRO A 935 -15.28 2.79 21.19
N PRO A 936 -14.29 2.56 20.30
CA PRO A 936 -13.00 1.99 20.69
C PRO A 936 -12.21 2.95 21.61
N TYR A 937 -11.72 2.42 22.73
CA TYR A 937 -10.99 3.16 23.75
C TYR A 937 -9.82 3.99 23.19
N LEU A 938 -9.01 3.43 22.29
CA LEU A 938 -7.83 4.12 21.75
C LEU A 938 -8.16 5.30 20.82
N ALA A 939 -9.36 5.31 20.23
CA ALA A 939 -9.87 6.49 19.53
C ALA A 939 -10.28 7.59 20.55
N LEU A 940 -10.92 7.21 21.67
CA LEU A 940 -11.31 8.17 22.70
C LEU A 940 -10.11 8.81 23.41
N THR A 941 -9.02 8.08 23.67
CA THR A 941 -7.82 8.66 24.29
C THR A 941 -7.12 9.73 23.44
N SER A 942 -7.49 9.84 22.16
CA SER A 942 -7.03 10.92 21.27
C SER A 942 -7.91 12.18 21.32
N SER A 943 -9.01 12.16 22.07
CA SER A 943 -9.92 13.30 22.25
C SER A 943 -9.50 14.22 23.40
N SER A 944 -9.68 15.53 23.23
CA SER A 944 -9.52 16.51 24.32
C SER A 944 -10.64 16.46 25.37
N ASN A 945 -11.73 15.75 25.11
CA ASN A 945 -12.82 15.52 26.06
C ASN A 945 -13.52 14.17 25.74
N PRO A 946 -13.01 13.04 26.25
CA PRO A 946 -13.59 11.72 25.98
C PRO A 946 -14.86 11.48 26.82
N ASN A 947 -15.97 11.13 26.15
CA ASN A 947 -17.19 10.70 26.84
C ASN A 947 -17.16 9.19 27.09
N TYR A 948 -17.02 8.78 28.35
CA TYR A 948 -17.10 7.38 28.79
C TYR A 948 -18.46 6.98 29.39
N VAL A 949 -19.38 7.92 29.58
CA VAL A 949 -20.65 7.70 30.30
C VAL A 949 -21.57 6.78 29.50
N ASN A 950 -21.54 6.84 28.17
CA ASN A 950 -22.43 6.04 27.32
C ASN A 950 -21.90 4.60 27.04
N GLY A 951 -20.72 4.25 27.57
CA GLY A 951 -20.05 2.97 27.30
C GLY A 951 -18.74 3.14 26.52
N VAL A 952 -17.88 2.12 26.61
CA VAL A 952 -16.55 2.08 25.96
C VAL A 952 -16.25 0.65 25.54
N ASN A 953 -15.59 0.47 24.39
CA ASN A 953 -15.12 -0.82 23.92
C ASN A 953 -13.59 -0.93 24.05
N PHE A 954 -13.15 -1.92 24.82
CA PHE A 954 -11.74 -2.25 25.08
C PHE A 954 -11.28 -3.50 24.31
N ALA A 955 -12.20 -4.23 23.67
CA ALA A 955 -11.89 -5.45 22.93
C ALA A 955 -10.89 -5.21 21.78
N SER A 956 -10.09 -6.23 21.47
CA SER A 956 -8.92 -6.10 20.59
C SER A 956 -8.69 -7.39 19.81
N GLY A 957 -8.58 -7.27 18.48
CA GLY A 957 -8.31 -8.41 17.60
C GLY A 957 -7.06 -9.20 18.02
N GLY A 958 -7.20 -10.53 18.13
CA GLY A 958 -6.13 -11.43 18.57
C GLY A 958 -6.00 -11.65 20.08
N ALA A 959 -6.68 -10.87 20.93
CA ALA A 959 -6.59 -11.01 22.38
C ALA A 959 -7.00 -12.41 22.87
N GLY A 960 -6.31 -12.90 23.90
CA GLY A 960 -6.65 -14.13 24.61
C GLY A 960 -6.88 -13.89 26.11
N VAL A 961 -7.30 -14.95 26.80
CA VAL A 961 -7.35 -15.00 28.28
C VAL A 961 -5.93 -14.94 28.85
N SER A 962 -4.99 -15.64 28.18
CA SER A 962 -3.57 -15.55 28.50
C SER A 962 -2.94 -14.32 27.88
N ASN A 963 -2.22 -13.54 28.70
CA ASN A 963 -1.44 -12.38 28.23
C ASN A 963 -0.22 -12.78 27.35
N ALA A 964 0.02 -14.08 27.14
CA ALA A 964 0.97 -14.58 26.15
C ALA A 964 0.35 -14.77 24.74
N THR A 965 -0.98 -14.89 24.64
CA THR A 965 -1.70 -15.09 23.38
C THR A 965 -1.64 -13.82 22.54
N ASN A 966 -1.02 -13.92 21.35
CA ASN A 966 -0.73 -12.78 20.45
C ASN A 966 -0.07 -11.58 21.15
N LYS A 967 0.81 -11.87 22.11
CA LYS A 967 1.55 -10.87 22.86
C LYS A 967 2.21 -9.84 21.94
N ASP A 968 2.14 -8.58 22.33
CA ASP A 968 2.69 -7.41 21.62
C ASP A 968 2.05 -7.18 20.22
N GLN A 969 0.93 -7.84 19.89
CA GLN A 969 0.10 -7.62 18.69
C GLN A 969 -1.37 -7.24 18.99
N CYS A 970 -1.80 -7.27 20.25
CA CYS A 970 -3.15 -6.94 20.71
C CYS A 970 -3.15 -6.29 22.11
N ILE A 971 -4.30 -5.73 22.54
CA ILE A 971 -4.56 -5.37 23.94
C ILE A 971 -4.98 -6.64 24.68
N SER A 972 -4.08 -7.19 25.50
CA SER A 972 -4.36 -8.38 26.32
C SER A 972 -5.46 -8.11 27.36
N PHE A 973 -6.17 -9.15 27.82
CA PHE A 973 -7.37 -8.97 28.64
C PHE A 973 -7.11 -8.20 29.95
N ASP A 974 -5.95 -8.39 30.59
CA ASP A 974 -5.57 -7.57 31.76
C ASP A 974 -5.32 -6.09 31.43
N GLN A 975 -4.78 -5.77 30.25
CA GLN A 975 -4.64 -4.38 29.78
C GLN A 975 -6.01 -3.75 29.48
N GLN A 976 -6.98 -4.54 29.01
CA GLN A 976 -8.37 -4.07 28.85
C GLN A 976 -8.98 -3.71 30.22
N LEU A 977 -8.66 -4.47 31.27
CA LEU A 977 -9.03 -4.18 32.66
C LEU A 977 -8.26 -2.98 33.26
N ASP A 978 -7.00 -2.74 32.85
CA ASP A 978 -6.24 -1.52 33.21
C ASP A 978 -6.87 -0.26 32.60
N TYR A 979 -7.24 -0.33 31.32
CA TYR A 979 -7.93 0.75 30.61
C TYR A 979 -9.33 1.01 31.20
N PHE A 980 -10.09 -0.04 31.53
CA PHE A 980 -11.36 0.14 32.24
C PHE A 980 -11.19 0.67 33.66
N SER A 981 -10.14 0.26 34.39
CA SER A 981 -9.82 0.84 35.71
C SER A 981 -9.57 2.35 35.61
N SER A 982 -8.93 2.79 34.52
CA SER A 982 -8.70 4.21 34.24
C SER A 982 -10.00 4.94 33.91
N VAL A 983 -10.85 4.34 33.07
CA VAL A 983 -12.20 4.87 32.72
C VAL A 983 -13.12 4.95 33.95
N SER A 984 -13.10 3.95 34.83
CA SER A 984 -13.87 3.93 36.08
C SER A 984 -13.45 5.08 37.01
N ALA A 985 -12.15 5.37 37.10
CA ALA A 985 -11.65 6.54 37.81
C ALA A 985 -12.10 7.88 37.18
N SER A 986 -12.07 8.00 35.84
CA SER A 986 -12.59 9.18 35.14
C SER A 986 -14.10 9.38 35.32
N LEU A 987 -14.89 8.29 35.38
CA LEU A 987 -16.31 8.34 35.71
C LEU A 987 -16.54 8.79 37.16
N ALA A 988 -15.77 8.27 38.12
CA ALA A 988 -15.82 8.70 39.52
C ALA A 988 -15.41 10.18 39.68
N GLN A 989 -14.51 10.70 38.85
CA GLN A 989 -14.12 12.11 38.84
C GLN A 989 -15.18 13.04 38.21
N SER A 990 -15.87 12.58 37.17
CA SER A 990 -16.83 13.40 36.39
C SER A 990 -18.27 13.36 36.93
N LEU A 991 -18.72 12.23 37.46
CA LEU A 991 -20.06 12.05 38.04
C LEU A 991 -20.05 12.11 39.59
N GLY A 992 -18.87 11.96 40.20
CA GLY A 992 -18.72 11.71 41.63
C GLY A 992 -18.84 10.20 41.96
N PRO A 993 -18.10 9.69 42.97
CA PRO A 993 -17.96 8.23 43.18
C PRO A 993 -19.28 7.46 43.34
N ALA A 994 -20.25 8.03 44.08
CA ALA A 994 -21.54 7.38 44.30
C ALA A 994 -22.39 7.29 43.02
N GLN A 995 -22.37 8.32 42.17
CA GLN A 995 -23.10 8.30 40.90
C GLN A 995 -22.41 7.38 39.88
N ALA A 996 -21.07 7.40 39.82
CA ALA A 996 -20.31 6.48 38.98
C ALA A 996 -20.55 5.01 39.38
N SER A 997 -20.52 4.69 40.68
CA SER A 997 -20.84 3.33 41.16
C SER A 997 -22.28 2.91 40.83
N ALA A 998 -23.25 3.82 40.96
CA ALA A 998 -24.65 3.55 40.65
C ALA A 998 -24.93 3.49 39.13
N HIS A 999 -24.10 4.14 38.31
CA HIS A 999 -24.11 4.03 36.85
C HIS A 999 -23.55 2.67 36.42
N LEU A 1000 -22.33 2.34 36.82
CA LEU A 1000 -21.66 1.08 36.47
C LEU A 1000 -22.46 -0.15 36.95
N ALA A 1001 -23.07 -0.11 38.14
CA ALA A 1001 -23.91 -1.21 38.61
C ALA A 1001 -25.18 -1.44 37.75
N LYS A 1002 -25.63 -0.45 36.98
CA LYS A 1002 -26.78 -0.55 36.07
C LYS A 1002 -26.40 -0.90 34.63
N SER A 1003 -25.17 -0.58 34.22
CA SER A 1003 -24.60 -0.88 32.90
C SER A 1003 -24.42 -2.37 32.66
N LEU A 1004 -24.39 -2.78 31.39
CA LEU A 1004 -23.96 -4.13 30.99
C LEU A 1004 -22.45 -4.19 30.75
N PHE A 1005 -21.89 -5.37 30.98
CA PHE A 1005 -20.48 -5.70 30.77
C PHE A 1005 -20.38 -6.91 29.85
N ALA A 1006 -20.11 -6.68 28.57
CA ALA A 1006 -20.01 -7.75 27.57
C ALA A 1006 -18.58 -8.28 27.47
N VAL A 1007 -18.41 -9.60 27.51
CA VAL A 1007 -17.12 -10.30 27.45
C VAL A 1007 -17.17 -11.40 26.39
N THR A 1008 -16.23 -11.40 25.45
CA THR A 1008 -15.99 -12.51 24.49
C THR A 1008 -14.49 -12.78 24.38
N ILE A 1009 -13.99 -13.83 25.04
CA ILE A 1009 -12.55 -14.08 25.15
C ILE A 1009 -12.26 -15.57 25.29
N GLY A 1010 -11.10 -16.02 24.78
CA GLY A 1010 -10.65 -17.42 24.83
C GLY A 1010 -10.52 -18.08 23.45
N SER A 1011 -11.06 -17.47 22.38
CA SER A 1011 -11.05 -18.07 21.04
C SER A 1011 -9.62 -18.23 20.49
N ASN A 1012 -8.79 -17.19 20.62
CA ASN A 1012 -7.40 -17.19 20.17
C ASN A 1012 -6.54 -18.20 20.95
N ASP A 1013 -6.73 -18.34 22.26
CA ASP A 1013 -6.02 -19.33 23.07
C ASP A 1013 -6.30 -20.76 22.56
N ILE A 1014 -7.57 -21.08 22.26
CA ILE A 1014 -7.98 -22.38 21.70
C ILE A 1014 -7.41 -22.59 20.28
N ILE A 1015 -7.36 -21.54 19.44
CA ILE A 1015 -6.73 -21.62 18.10
C ILE A 1015 -5.23 -21.96 18.23
N HIS A 1016 -4.52 -21.36 19.19
CA HIS A 1016 -3.10 -21.59 19.40
C HIS A 1016 -2.83 -23.01 19.94
N TYR A 1017 -3.64 -23.48 20.89
CA TYR A 1017 -3.62 -24.86 21.38
C TYR A 1017 -3.94 -25.89 20.27
N ALA A 1018 -4.90 -25.60 19.39
CA ALA A 1018 -5.22 -26.48 18.27
C ALA A 1018 -4.12 -26.54 17.20
N LYS A 1019 -3.38 -25.44 16.98
CA LYS A 1019 -2.33 -25.34 15.96
C LYS A 1019 -0.94 -25.81 16.41
N SER A 1020 -0.72 -26.00 17.71
CA SER A 1020 0.55 -26.53 18.24
C SER A 1020 0.75 -28.03 17.98
N ASN A 1021 -0.25 -28.70 17.39
CA ASN A 1021 -0.22 -30.09 16.92
C ASN A 1021 0.08 -31.11 18.04
N PRO A 1022 -0.91 -31.43 18.90
CA PRO A 1022 -0.70 -32.11 20.18
C PRO A 1022 -0.10 -33.51 20.01
N GLY A 1023 1.10 -33.70 20.55
CA GLY A 1023 1.77 -34.99 20.69
C GLY A 1023 1.41 -35.69 22.00
N SER A 1024 2.04 -36.83 22.27
CA SER A 1024 1.80 -37.64 23.48
C SER A 1024 2.43 -37.06 24.77
N GLY A 1025 2.52 -35.74 24.89
CA GLY A 1025 3.02 -35.01 26.06
C GLY A 1025 2.32 -33.66 26.32
N ASP A 1026 1.41 -33.23 25.45
CA ASP A 1026 0.68 -31.97 25.58
C ASP A 1026 -0.53 -32.08 26.53
N PRO A 1027 -0.98 -30.98 27.16
CA PRO A 1027 -2.15 -31.00 28.04
C PRO A 1027 -3.42 -31.38 27.25
N SER A 1028 -4.25 -32.25 27.83
CA SER A 1028 -5.56 -32.58 27.26
C SER A 1028 -6.49 -31.36 27.20
N PRO A 1029 -7.56 -31.38 26.37
CA PRO A 1029 -8.50 -30.25 26.28
C PRO A 1029 -9.11 -29.84 27.62
N GLN A 1030 -9.24 -30.77 28.57
CA GLN A 1030 -9.69 -30.47 29.94
C GLN A 1030 -8.61 -29.70 30.72
N GLN A 1031 -7.38 -30.22 30.78
CA GLN A 1031 -6.27 -29.54 31.48
C GLN A 1031 -5.98 -28.14 30.89
N PHE A 1032 -6.12 -28.00 29.57
CA PHE A 1032 -6.03 -26.72 28.89
C PHE A 1032 -7.17 -25.76 29.30
N ALA A 1033 -8.43 -26.21 29.21
CA ALA A 1033 -9.59 -25.41 29.63
C ALA A 1033 -9.53 -25.02 31.12
N ASP A 1034 -9.14 -25.94 31.99
CA ASP A 1034 -8.94 -25.69 33.43
C ASP A 1034 -7.89 -24.59 33.66
N THR A 1035 -6.81 -24.58 32.89
CA THR A 1035 -5.74 -23.57 32.96
C THR A 1035 -6.23 -22.20 32.49
N LEU A 1036 -7.02 -22.13 31.41
CA LEU A 1036 -7.66 -20.88 30.99
C LEU A 1036 -8.65 -20.36 32.03
N VAL A 1037 -9.48 -21.23 32.62
CA VAL A 1037 -10.47 -20.83 33.64
C VAL A 1037 -9.81 -20.39 34.94
N GLN A 1038 -8.69 -20.99 35.33
CA GLN A 1038 -7.84 -20.51 36.43
C GLN A 1038 -7.29 -19.10 36.17
N THR A 1039 -6.93 -18.79 34.91
CA THR A 1039 -6.44 -17.46 34.49
C THR A 1039 -7.58 -16.43 34.42
N LEU A 1040 -8.74 -16.82 33.92
CA LEU A 1040 -9.95 -16.00 33.82
C LEU A 1040 -10.54 -15.64 35.20
N THR A 1041 -10.36 -16.51 36.20
CA THR A 1041 -10.89 -16.35 37.56
C THR A 1041 -10.50 -15.01 38.22
N PRO A 1042 -9.22 -14.63 38.37
CA PRO A 1042 -8.85 -13.32 38.91
C PRO A 1042 -9.28 -12.15 38.01
N GLN A 1043 -9.28 -12.33 36.68
CA GLN A 1043 -9.64 -11.28 35.72
C GLN A 1043 -11.13 -10.89 35.83
N LEU A 1044 -12.06 -11.85 35.90
CA LEU A 1044 -13.49 -11.55 36.12
C LEU A 1044 -13.77 -11.02 37.55
N ARG A 1045 -13.06 -11.51 38.56
CA ARG A 1045 -13.13 -10.94 39.92
C ARG A 1045 -12.66 -9.48 39.96
N ARG A 1046 -11.61 -9.13 39.21
CA ARG A 1046 -11.14 -7.76 39.02
C ARG A 1046 -12.21 -6.89 38.35
N LEU A 1047 -12.88 -7.38 37.31
CA LEU A 1047 -13.96 -6.66 36.63
C LEU A 1047 -15.15 -6.38 37.57
N TYR A 1048 -15.57 -7.35 38.39
CA TYR A 1048 -16.55 -7.13 39.46
C TYR A 1048 -16.06 -6.10 40.50
N GLY A 1049 -14.80 -6.17 40.91
CA GLY A 1049 -14.17 -5.20 41.82
C GLY A 1049 -14.13 -3.77 41.30
N LEU A 1050 -14.07 -3.58 39.97
CA LEU A 1050 -14.12 -2.28 39.29
C LEU A 1050 -15.55 -1.73 39.09
N GLY A 1051 -16.58 -2.43 39.57
CA GLY A 1051 -17.97 -1.99 39.60
C GLY A 1051 -18.95 -2.77 38.72
N ALA A 1052 -18.50 -3.82 38.01
CA ALA A 1052 -19.41 -4.61 37.17
C ALA A 1052 -20.42 -5.42 38.01
N ARG A 1053 -21.70 -5.35 37.65
CA ARG A 1053 -22.80 -6.09 38.31
C ARG A 1053 -23.72 -6.88 37.37
N LYS A 1054 -23.66 -6.60 36.06
CA LYS A 1054 -24.40 -7.31 35.03
C LYS A 1054 -23.45 -7.82 33.95
N LEU A 1055 -22.96 -9.07 34.09
CA LEU A 1055 -22.02 -9.68 33.14
C LEU A 1055 -22.78 -10.41 32.02
N VAL A 1056 -22.51 -10.05 30.76
CA VAL A 1056 -22.89 -10.83 29.57
C VAL A 1056 -21.64 -11.54 29.10
N PHE A 1057 -21.54 -12.86 29.34
CA PHE A 1057 -20.42 -13.67 28.89
C PHE A 1057 -20.82 -14.43 27.63
N LEU A 1058 -20.26 -14.03 26.49
CA LEU A 1058 -20.40 -14.75 25.24
C LEU A 1058 -19.33 -15.85 25.24
N GLY A 1059 -19.76 -17.10 25.37
CA GLY A 1059 -18.87 -18.25 25.30
C GLY A 1059 -18.21 -18.35 23.92
N THR A 1060 -17.13 -19.14 23.84
CA THR A 1060 -16.46 -19.39 22.55
C THR A 1060 -17.38 -20.16 21.60
N GLY A 1061 -17.32 -19.84 20.31
CA GLY A 1061 -17.91 -20.67 19.26
C GLY A 1061 -17.16 -22.00 19.10
N PRO A 1062 -17.61 -22.89 18.19
CA PRO A 1062 -16.95 -24.17 17.93
C PRO A 1062 -15.67 -23.91 17.11
N VAL A 1063 -14.59 -23.53 17.78
CA VAL A 1063 -13.36 -23.00 17.17
C VAL A 1063 -12.79 -23.95 16.12
N GLY A 1064 -12.87 -25.26 16.36
CA GLY A 1064 -12.42 -26.29 15.43
C GLY A 1064 -13.17 -26.30 14.09
N CYS A 1065 -14.36 -25.70 14.01
CA CYS A 1065 -15.13 -25.54 12.79
C CYS A 1065 -14.85 -24.23 12.02
N CYS A 1066 -13.97 -23.34 12.51
CA CYS A 1066 -13.51 -22.18 11.74
C CYS A 1066 -12.80 -22.65 10.44
N PRO A 1067 -12.97 -21.97 9.29
CA PRO A 1067 -12.41 -22.41 8.01
C PRO A 1067 -10.90 -22.64 8.04
N SER A 1068 -10.14 -21.82 8.77
CA SER A 1068 -8.68 -21.95 8.94
C SER A 1068 -8.21 -23.22 9.69
N LEU A 1069 -9.04 -23.81 10.56
CA LEU A 1069 -8.73 -25.09 11.21
C LEU A 1069 -9.25 -26.27 10.40
N ARG A 1070 -10.36 -26.09 9.67
CA ARG A 1070 -10.81 -27.06 8.66
C ARG A 1070 -9.80 -27.22 7.52
N GLU A 1071 -9.08 -26.16 7.13
CA GLU A 1071 -8.03 -26.21 6.10
C GLU A 1071 -6.90 -27.20 6.42
N LEU A 1072 -6.60 -27.39 7.71
CA LEU A 1072 -5.60 -28.36 8.19
C LEU A 1072 -6.06 -29.82 8.00
N SER A 1073 -7.36 -30.05 7.80
CA SER A 1073 -7.93 -31.37 7.52
C SER A 1073 -8.03 -31.60 6.01
N ALA A 1074 -7.45 -32.70 5.52
CA ALA A 1074 -7.64 -33.13 4.13
C ALA A 1074 -9.14 -33.39 3.78
N ALA A 1075 -9.98 -33.66 4.79
CA ALA A 1075 -11.42 -33.85 4.65
C ALA A 1075 -12.25 -32.58 4.95
N LYS A 1076 -11.61 -31.44 5.24
CA LYS A 1076 -12.25 -30.17 5.65
C LYS A 1076 -13.20 -30.29 6.86
N ALA A 1077 -12.97 -31.32 7.68
CA ALA A 1077 -13.72 -31.59 8.90
C ALA A 1077 -13.32 -30.61 10.03
N CYS A 1078 -14.19 -30.44 11.02
CA CYS A 1078 -13.84 -29.64 12.20
C CYS A 1078 -12.76 -30.34 13.04
N SER A 1079 -11.86 -29.59 13.67
CA SER A 1079 -10.97 -30.12 14.70
C SER A 1079 -11.75 -30.49 15.96
N ALA A 1080 -11.91 -31.79 16.21
CA ALA A 1080 -12.59 -32.31 17.40
C ALA A 1080 -11.89 -31.85 18.70
N VAL A 1081 -10.55 -31.80 18.71
CA VAL A 1081 -9.74 -31.35 19.85
C VAL A 1081 -10.02 -29.89 20.20
N ALA A 1082 -10.16 -29.02 19.20
CA ALA A 1082 -10.48 -27.62 19.40
C ALA A 1082 -11.93 -27.39 19.86
N ASN A 1083 -12.89 -28.14 19.29
CA ASN A 1083 -14.30 -28.07 19.72
C ASN A 1083 -14.49 -28.59 21.15
N ASP A 1084 -13.80 -29.67 21.54
CA ASP A 1084 -13.82 -30.21 22.90
C ASP A 1084 -13.23 -29.20 23.90
N ALA A 1085 -12.16 -28.48 23.53
CA ALA A 1085 -11.64 -27.36 24.31
C ALA A 1085 -12.63 -26.20 24.45
N SER A 1086 -13.31 -25.78 23.37
CA SER A 1086 -14.37 -24.76 23.41
C SER A 1086 -15.50 -25.12 24.38
N VAL A 1087 -16.01 -26.35 24.30
CA VAL A 1087 -17.11 -26.83 25.17
C VAL A 1087 -16.67 -26.87 26.65
N ARG A 1088 -15.47 -27.38 26.94
CA ARG A 1088 -14.93 -27.44 28.31
C ARG A 1088 -14.66 -26.05 28.89
N TYR A 1089 -14.12 -25.14 28.09
CA TYR A 1089 -13.91 -23.75 28.49
C TYR A 1089 -15.23 -23.03 28.78
N ASN A 1090 -16.24 -23.17 27.91
CA ASN A 1090 -17.57 -22.59 28.14
C ASN A 1090 -18.23 -23.14 29.43
N ALA A 1091 -18.12 -24.45 29.70
CA ALA A 1091 -18.63 -25.07 30.93
C ALA A 1091 -17.86 -24.62 32.20
N GLY A 1092 -16.55 -24.42 32.10
CA GLY A 1092 -15.73 -23.89 33.19
C GLY A 1092 -16.01 -22.41 33.47
N ALA A 1093 -16.19 -21.59 32.45
CA ALA A 1093 -16.62 -20.19 32.58
C ALA A 1093 -18.02 -20.07 33.21
N ALA A 1094 -18.96 -20.95 32.83
CA ALA A 1094 -20.27 -21.05 33.48
C ALA A 1094 -20.16 -21.41 34.98
N SER A 1095 -19.30 -22.36 35.32
CA SER A 1095 -19.04 -22.77 36.71
C SER A 1095 -18.43 -21.64 37.54
N LEU A 1096 -17.50 -20.89 36.95
CA LEU A 1096 -16.88 -19.69 37.54
C LEU A 1096 -17.91 -18.59 37.82
N LEU A 1097 -18.76 -18.25 36.83
CA LEU A 1097 -19.79 -17.22 36.99
C LEU A 1097 -20.85 -17.62 38.01
N ALA A 1098 -21.29 -18.88 38.02
CA ALA A 1098 -22.18 -19.42 39.04
C ALA A 1098 -21.59 -19.31 40.45
N GLY A 1099 -20.32 -19.69 40.63
CA GLY A 1099 -19.61 -19.54 41.91
C GLY A 1099 -19.41 -18.09 42.33
N MET A 1100 -19.17 -17.19 41.38
CA MET A 1100 -19.06 -15.74 41.66
C MET A 1100 -20.41 -15.15 42.11
N ALA A 1101 -21.51 -15.48 41.44
CA ALA A 1101 -22.86 -15.00 41.81
C ALA A 1101 -23.34 -15.60 43.15
N ALA A 1102 -23.04 -16.88 43.42
CA ALA A 1102 -23.29 -17.48 44.73
C ALA A 1102 -22.49 -16.82 45.88
N SER A 1103 -21.36 -16.18 45.55
CA SER A 1103 -20.53 -15.44 46.51
C SER A 1103 -20.89 -13.94 46.62
N HIS A 1104 -21.61 -13.39 45.64
CA HIS A 1104 -21.91 -11.96 45.53
C HIS A 1104 -23.36 -11.78 45.05
N ALA A 1105 -24.28 -11.56 45.99
CA ALA A 1105 -25.73 -11.49 45.71
C ALA A 1105 -26.16 -10.30 44.83
N ASP A 1106 -25.26 -9.35 44.57
CA ASP A 1106 -25.45 -8.22 43.64
C ASP A 1106 -24.88 -8.48 42.24
N LEU A 1107 -24.25 -9.64 41.99
CA LEU A 1107 -23.77 -10.04 40.68
C LEU A 1107 -24.82 -10.86 39.93
N HIS A 1108 -25.36 -10.29 38.87
CA HIS A 1108 -26.21 -10.95 37.89
C HIS A 1108 -25.42 -11.22 36.61
N TYR A 1109 -25.68 -12.36 35.96
CA TYR A 1109 -25.01 -12.70 34.70
C TYR A 1109 -25.91 -13.48 33.75
N ALA A 1110 -25.52 -13.45 32.46
CA ALA A 1110 -26.04 -14.30 31.41
C ALA A 1110 -24.83 -14.87 30.64
N LEU A 1111 -24.69 -16.20 30.59
CA LEU A 1111 -23.71 -16.87 29.73
C LEU A 1111 -24.42 -17.48 28.52
N PHE A 1112 -24.00 -17.07 27.32
CA PHE A 1112 -24.47 -17.59 26.04
C PHE A 1112 -23.49 -18.65 25.53
N ASP A 1113 -23.95 -19.89 25.31
CA ASP A 1113 -23.14 -20.93 24.71
C ASP A 1113 -23.13 -20.79 23.17
N SER A 1114 -22.25 -19.92 22.69
CA SER A 1114 -22.01 -19.71 21.27
C SER A 1114 -21.54 -20.98 20.54
N SER A 1115 -20.99 -21.99 21.25
CA SER A 1115 -20.66 -23.28 20.63
C SER A 1115 -21.92 -24.04 20.25
N ALA A 1116 -22.81 -24.28 21.22
CA ALA A 1116 -24.09 -24.94 20.95
C ALA A 1116 -24.99 -24.17 19.97
N ALA A 1117 -24.99 -22.83 20.03
CA ALA A 1117 -25.78 -22.01 19.12
C ALA A 1117 -25.25 -22.01 17.68
N LEU A 1118 -23.94 -21.83 17.48
CA LEU A 1118 -23.36 -21.75 16.13
C LEU A 1118 -23.25 -23.13 15.46
N LEU A 1119 -23.15 -24.23 16.22
CA LEU A 1119 -23.24 -25.58 15.67
C LEU A 1119 -24.59 -25.85 14.98
N GLN A 1120 -25.71 -25.32 15.48
CA GLN A 1120 -27.01 -25.46 14.81
C GLN A 1120 -26.97 -24.89 13.38
N TYR A 1121 -26.29 -23.75 13.19
CA TYR A 1121 -26.15 -23.11 11.88
C TYR A 1121 -25.16 -23.86 10.97
N ILE A 1122 -24.25 -24.64 11.54
CA ILE A 1122 -23.23 -25.43 10.80
C ILE A 1122 -23.77 -26.81 10.40
N ASP A 1123 -24.57 -27.44 11.27
CA ASP A 1123 -25.12 -28.78 11.06
C ASP A 1123 -26.45 -28.75 10.29
N GLN A 1124 -27.23 -27.66 10.39
CA GLN A 1124 -28.50 -27.47 9.68
C GLN A 1124 -28.59 -26.10 8.95
N PRO A 1125 -27.59 -25.73 8.11
CA PRO A 1125 -27.47 -24.39 7.54
C PRO A 1125 -28.74 -23.91 6.82
N ALA A 1126 -29.33 -24.74 5.97
CA ALA A 1126 -30.54 -24.41 5.23
C ALA A 1126 -31.76 -24.10 6.13
N ALA A 1127 -31.87 -24.76 7.30
CA ALA A 1127 -32.95 -24.49 8.26
C ALA A 1127 -32.80 -23.12 8.95
N HIS A 1128 -31.56 -22.60 9.01
CA HIS A 1128 -31.23 -21.29 9.57
C HIS A 1128 -31.04 -20.21 8.49
N GLY A 1129 -31.23 -20.53 7.21
CA GLY A 1129 -31.11 -19.60 6.08
C GLY A 1129 -29.68 -19.39 5.57
N PHE A 1130 -28.79 -20.33 5.81
CA PHE A 1130 -27.43 -20.37 5.26
C PHE A 1130 -27.30 -21.40 4.12
N ALA A 1131 -26.46 -21.11 3.15
CA ALA A 1131 -26.05 -22.01 2.07
C ALA A 1131 -24.65 -22.57 2.28
N GLU A 1132 -23.73 -21.79 2.86
CA GLU A 1132 -22.34 -22.17 3.12
C GLU A 1132 -21.98 -22.00 4.61
N ALA A 1133 -21.37 -23.02 5.20
CA ALA A 1133 -21.11 -23.15 6.64
C ALA A 1133 -19.77 -23.82 7.01
N LYS A 1134 -18.88 -23.98 6.04
CA LYS A 1134 -17.53 -24.56 6.16
C LYS A 1134 -16.47 -23.64 5.57
N ALA A 1135 -16.76 -23.02 4.43
CA ALA A 1135 -15.87 -22.06 3.79
C ALA A 1135 -16.08 -20.64 4.32
N ALA A 1136 -15.06 -19.80 4.16
CA ALA A 1136 -15.14 -18.37 4.40
C ALA A 1136 -15.77 -17.66 3.20
N CYS A 1137 -16.53 -16.60 3.44
CA CYS A 1137 -17.00 -15.73 2.36
C CYS A 1137 -15.84 -14.98 1.69
N CYS A 1138 -14.94 -14.36 2.46
CA CYS A 1138 -13.79 -13.57 2.03
C CYS A 1138 -12.46 -14.23 2.38
N GLY A 1139 -11.53 -14.26 1.42
CA GLY A 1139 -10.16 -14.68 1.62
C GLY A 1139 -9.49 -15.10 0.31
N LEU A 1140 -8.48 -15.96 0.38
CA LEU A 1140 -7.86 -16.56 -0.81
C LEU A 1140 -7.52 -18.04 -0.61
N GLY A 1141 -7.51 -18.75 -1.74
CA GLY A 1141 -7.20 -20.18 -1.81
C GLY A 1141 -8.39 -21.06 -1.45
N ASP A 1142 -8.07 -22.29 -1.07
CA ASP A 1142 -9.05 -23.32 -0.71
C ASP A 1142 -9.86 -22.89 0.52
N MET A 1143 -11.17 -23.14 0.47
CA MET A 1143 -12.21 -22.61 1.37
C MET A 1143 -12.13 -21.09 1.68
N ASN A 1144 -11.47 -20.29 0.82
CA ASN A 1144 -11.08 -18.91 1.09
C ASN A 1144 -10.30 -18.74 2.42
N ALA A 1145 -9.54 -19.76 2.84
CA ALA A 1145 -9.00 -19.84 4.20
C ALA A 1145 -7.49 -20.14 4.29
N LYS A 1146 -6.80 -20.27 3.14
CA LYS A 1146 -5.32 -20.41 3.11
C LYS A 1146 -4.60 -19.08 3.36
N ILE A 1147 -5.24 -17.96 3.03
CA ILE A 1147 -4.79 -16.60 3.34
C ILE A 1147 -6.03 -15.83 3.85
N ALA A 1148 -5.79 -14.90 4.78
CA ALA A 1148 -6.83 -14.03 5.35
C ALA A 1148 -7.66 -13.28 4.29
N CYS A 1149 -8.79 -12.73 4.73
CA CYS A 1149 -9.42 -11.60 4.03
C CYS A 1149 -8.42 -10.41 4.04
N THR A 1150 -8.12 -9.86 2.87
CA THR A 1150 -7.12 -8.80 2.62
C THR A 1150 -7.61 -7.91 1.47
N PRO A 1151 -7.00 -6.74 1.16
CA PRO A 1151 -7.37 -5.92 -0.01
C PRO A 1151 -7.29 -6.62 -1.38
N LEU A 1152 -6.74 -7.83 -1.44
CA LEU A 1152 -6.51 -8.62 -2.65
C LEU A 1152 -7.38 -9.90 -2.69
N SER A 1153 -8.26 -10.06 -1.71
CA SER A 1153 -9.11 -11.25 -1.57
C SER A 1153 -10.33 -11.19 -2.46
N VAL A 1154 -10.84 -12.35 -2.87
CA VAL A 1154 -12.22 -12.45 -3.36
C VAL A 1154 -13.17 -12.58 -2.18
N TYR A 1155 -14.41 -12.14 -2.35
CA TYR A 1155 -15.48 -12.39 -1.39
C TYR A 1155 -16.77 -12.88 -2.07
N CYS A 1156 -17.55 -13.67 -1.35
CA CYS A 1156 -18.80 -14.26 -1.82
C CYS A 1156 -19.85 -13.20 -2.22
N ALA A 1157 -20.64 -13.49 -3.25
CA ALA A 1157 -21.67 -12.58 -3.76
C ALA A 1157 -22.75 -12.31 -2.69
N ASN A 1158 -23.31 -13.36 -2.09
CA ASN A 1158 -24.28 -13.25 -1.02
C ASN A 1158 -23.62 -13.43 0.37
N ARG A 1159 -23.34 -12.32 1.05
CA ARG A 1159 -22.77 -12.32 2.41
C ARG A 1159 -23.78 -12.73 3.50
N THR A 1160 -25.05 -12.93 3.16
CA THR A 1160 -26.11 -13.27 4.13
C THR A 1160 -26.36 -14.77 4.27
N ASP A 1161 -25.96 -15.59 3.30
CA ASP A 1161 -26.09 -17.05 3.33
C ASP A 1161 -24.81 -17.79 3.77
N HIS A 1162 -23.72 -17.06 4.04
CA HIS A 1162 -22.48 -17.60 4.60
C HIS A 1162 -22.46 -17.47 6.13
N VAL A 1163 -22.07 -18.55 6.82
CA VAL A 1163 -21.85 -18.52 8.29
C VAL A 1163 -20.62 -17.67 8.63
N PHE A 1164 -19.51 -17.87 7.91
CA PHE A 1164 -18.22 -17.24 8.16
C PHE A 1164 -17.93 -16.10 7.17
N TRP A 1165 -17.52 -14.94 7.69
CA TRP A 1165 -17.00 -13.85 6.86
C TRP A 1165 -15.62 -14.18 6.34
N ASP A 1166 -14.68 -14.52 7.24
CA ASP A 1166 -13.32 -14.86 6.89
C ASP A 1166 -12.91 -16.21 7.50
N PHE A 1167 -11.63 -16.53 7.43
CA PHE A 1167 -11.06 -17.79 7.93
C PHE A 1167 -11.20 -18.06 9.45
N TYR A 1168 -11.71 -17.11 10.25
CA TYR A 1168 -12.15 -17.32 11.64
C TYR A 1168 -13.54 -16.76 11.92
N HIS A 1169 -13.84 -15.54 11.44
CA HIS A 1169 -14.89 -14.70 12.03
C HIS A 1169 -16.27 -14.88 11.37
N PRO A 1170 -17.38 -14.66 12.09
CA PRO A 1170 -18.74 -14.77 11.56
C PRO A 1170 -19.10 -13.62 10.60
N THR A 1171 -20.04 -13.86 9.69
CA THR A 1171 -20.70 -12.78 8.93
C THR A 1171 -21.55 -11.91 9.85
N GLU A 1172 -21.83 -10.67 9.42
CA GLU A 1172 -22.79 -9.77 10.08
C GLU A 1172 -24.14 -10.47 10.31
N THR A 1173 -24.59 -11.29 9.35
CA THR A 1173 -25.85 -12.04 9.45
C THR A 1173 -25.78 -13.12 10.54
N THR A 1174 -24.66 -13.84 10.65
CA THR A 1174 -24.41 -14.77 11.76
C THR A 1174 -24.32 -14.05 13.10
N ALA A 1175 -23.57 -12.95 13.19
CA ALA A 1175 -23.44 -12.14 14.39
C ALA A 1175 -24.81 -11.62 14.88
N LYS A 1176 -25.67 -11.17 13.96
CA LYS A 1176 -27.05 -10.74 14.24
C LYS A 1176 -27.92 -11.88 14.78
N LYS A 1177 -27.89 -13.06 14.15
CA LYS A 1177 -28.67 -14.24 14.56
C LYS A 1177 -28.23 -14.76 15.95
N LEU A 1178 -26.92 -14.85 16.19
CA LEU A 1178 -26.37 -15.21 17.50
C LEU A 1178 -26.77 -14.19 18.58
N THR A 1179 -26.66 -12.89 18.30
CA THR A 1179 -27.02 -11.83 19.25
C THR A 1179 -28.51 -11.84 19.58
N ALA A 1180 -29.39 -12.04 18.60
CA ALA A 1180 -30.83 -12.20 18.85
C ALA A 1180 -31.14 -13.44 19.71
N THR A 1181 -30.44 -14.55 19.46
CA THR A 1181 -30.56 -15.78 20.26
C THR A 1181 -30.08 -15.57 21.70
N ALA A 1182 -29.00 -14.81 21.90
CA ALA A 1182 -28.53 -14.42 23.23
C ALA A 1182 -29.48 -13.40 23.92
N PHE A 1183 -30.15 -12.53 23.16
CA PHE A 1183 -31.02 -11.51 23.75
C PHE A 1183 -32.30 -12.08 24.34
N ASP A 1184 -32.98 -12.95 23.57
CA ASP A 1184 -34.33 -13.45 23.87
C ASP A 1184 -34.43 -14.96 24.11
N GLY A 1185 -33.33 -15.70 23.95
CA GLY A 1185 -33.31 -17.16 24.11
C GLY A 1185 -33.47 -17.65 25.55
N SER A 1186 -33.23 -18.95 25.73
CA SER A 1186 -33.36 -19.67 27.00
C SER A 1186 -32.35 -20.82 27.10
N ALA A 1187 -32.33 -21.52 28.24
CA ALA A 1187 -31.52 -22.71 28.41
C ALA A 1187 -31.90 -23.81 27.38
N PRO A 1188 -30.93 -24.56 26.82
CA PRO A 1188 -29.53 -24.59 27.20
C PRO A 1188 -28.64 -23.48 26.59
N LEU A 1189 -29.15 -22.70 25.62
CA LEU A 1189 -28.31 -21.76 24.86
C LEU A 1189 -27.91 -20.50 25.64
N ILE A 1190 -28.78 -19.97 26.51
CA ILE A 1190 -28.42 -18.89 27.44
C ILE A 1190 -29.03 -19.09 28.82
N PHE A 1191 -28.22 -18.87 29.86
CA PHE A 1191 -28.58 -19.14 31.25
C PHE A 1191 -27.71 -18.32 32.24
N PRO A 1192 -28.12 -18.15 33.51
CA PRO A 1192 -29.43 -18.51 34.11
C PRO A 1192 -30.58 -17.60 33.64
N VAL A 1193 -30.26 -16.42 33.10
CA VAL A 1193 -31.20 -15.48 32.48
C VAL A 1193 -30.68 -15.08 31.09
N ASN A 1194 -31.56 -14.59 30.22
CA ASN A 1194 -31.16 -14.00 28.93
C ASN A 1194 -30.81 -12.51 29.05
N ILE A 1195 -30.27 -11.89 27.98
CA ILE A 1195 -29.79 -10.50 28.09
C ILE A 1195 -30.96 -9.52 28.28
N ARG A 1196 -32.15 -9.76 27.72
CA ARG A 1196 -33.33 -8.93 28.01
C ARG A 1196 -33.65 -8.94 29.51
N GLN A 1197 -33.71 -10.12 30.12
CA GLN A 1197 -33.95 -10.29 31.55
C GLN A 1197 -32.86 -9.59 32.39
N LEU A 1198 -31.58 -9.83 32.07
CA LEU A 1198 -30.44 -9.20 32.75
C LEU A 1198 -30.45 -7.66 32.64
N SER A 1199 -30.92 -7.11 31.51
CA SER A 1199 -31.01 -5.67 31.30
C SER A 1199 -32.05 -5.00 32.22
N ALA A 1200 -33.10 -5.74 32.60
CA ALA A 1200 -34.24 -5.25 33.38
C ALA A 1200 -34.10 -5.37 34.91
N ILE A 1201 -32.98 -5.92 35.39
CA ILE A 1201 -32.60 -5.97 36.83
C ILE A 1201 -32.06 -4.61 37.30
#